data_AF-A0A316KKL8-F1
#
_entry.id   AF-A0A316KKL8-F1
#
_cell.length_a   1.000
_cell.length_b   1.000
_cell.length_c   1.000
_cell.angle_alpha   90.00
_cell.angle_beta   90.00
_cell.angle_gamma   90.00
#
_symmetry.space_group_name_H-M   'P 1'
#
loop_
_entity.id
_entity.type
_entity.pdbx_description
1 polymer ?
#
loop_
_entity_poly.entity_id
_entity_poly.type
_entity_poly.pdbx_seq_one_letter_code
_entity_poly.pdbx_strand_id
1 'polypeptide(L)'
;MSTLNLLVAVCTAYVCFLFLVAFVADRLALQGKKAWLRSPLIYTLSLSIYCTAWTFYGAVGSAARNGFEYLTIYLGPTLVMISWWWLLRKLIRIGRTQKITSIADLISSRYGKSSLLAAGVTILAVIGTTPYIALQLQSVTLSFSVFAGQTGGIDPQDKAGLALWLSLGLAVFTVLFGTRNLDAKERHDGVVMAIAVEAVVKLVALLSVGIFVVWGVSGGLTEALARIDASEFGEWHTDRGRWAGLIFLSAAAFLCLPRTFQVLVVENDDESHLRTASWAFPLYLCLISLFVVPIAVVGLDVMPEGANPDLFVLTVPLALGENGLAMLSFLGGFSSATSMVIVAAIALSTMVSNHIVMPIWLQLRPSGASVSGDVRNAVLMARRISIVGVVMLGYLYYRMSSGGEALASIGLVAFCGLAQVLPAFLGGMFWRGATRLGAIAGLTAGFAIWLYTLYLPSFGVGTILPVSIVENGLFGLSWLKPDALFGIRGMDQLMHALFWSMVFNVVSFVVVSLVTFPSPLERLQAAQFVNIFDHSASARSWSGGTAQTEDLMVMAQRILGAGEAQALFLRHARRQGVRGNLPAPTPDFLEALERELASSVGAATAHAMVGQITGGMAISVEDLMAVADETAQMLEYSARLKEQSEELSRTALELRNANQKLTRLSIQKDAFLSQISHELRTPMTSIRAFSEILRDTDQMTPDEQSRYASIIHDEAQRLTRLLDDLLDLSVVENGQVNLNLREGTLRDALDRAVSSAAIGEDGVRLEIERNPAKEEILLHTDLDRLSQVFINLIANARKYCDATSPRLLIRVMQDADRVVVDFQDNGSGIAPEAVDMIFEKFARVSDQKAGGAGLGLAICRQVMTRLGGSVDYVPAARGATFRVVLPYRTALAAQ
;
A
#
# COMPACT_ATOMS: atom_id res chain seq x y z
N MET A 1 -34.78 35.89 -5.84
CA MET A 1 -33.45 35.72 -5.19
C MET A 1 -33.51 35.08 -3.80
N SER A 2 -34.58 35.22 -3.00
CA SER A 2 -34.69 34.66 -1.65
C SER A 2 -34.86 33.12 -1.59
N THR A 3 -35.55 32.51 -2.55
CA THR A 3 -35.85 31.06 -2.56
C THR A 3 -34.66 30.19 -2.93
N LEU A 4 -33.84 30.58 -3.93
CA LEU A 4 -32.64 29.84 -4.33
C LEU A 4 -31.56 29.84 -3.23
N ASN A 5 -31.32 31.00 -2.61
CA ASN A 5 -30.36 31.10 -1.51
C ASN A 5 -30.80 30.27 -0.29
N LEU A 6 -32.10 30.25 0.00
CA LEU A 6 -32.67 29.38 1.02
C LEU A 6 -32.49 27.90 0.68
N LEU A 7 -32.74 27.50 -0.58
CA LEU A 7 -32.56 26.12 -1.06
C LEU A 7 -31.11 25.66 -0.88
N VAL A 8 -30.13 26.49 -1.30
CA VAL A 8 -28.70 26.20 -1.15
C VAL A 8 -28.30 26.13 0.33
N ALA A 9 -28.83 27.02 1.18
CA ALA A 9 -28.59 26.99 2.62
C ALA A 9 -29.13 25.71 3.26
N VAL A 10 -30.34 25.28 2.90
CA VAL A 10 -30.96 24.03 3.37
C VAL A 10 -30.15 22.81 2.91
N CYS A 11 -29.73 22.75 1.64
CA CYS A 11 -28.87 21.68 1.13
C CYS A 11 -27.55 21.60 1.92
N THR A 12 -26.91 22.75 2.12
CA THR A 12 -25.62 22.83 2.82
C THR A 12 -25.77 22.40 4.28
N ALA A 13 -26.81 22.88 4.97
CA ALA A 13 -27.11 22.49 6.34
C ALA A 13 -27.39 20.97 6.45
N TYR A 14 -28.13 20.41 5.50
CA TYR A 14 -28.43 18.98 5.46
C TYR A 14 -27.19 18.12 5.21
N VAL A 15 -26.33 18.50 4.26
CA VAL A 15 -25.06 17.79 4.02
C VAL A 15 -24.15 17.86 5.24
N CYS A 16 -24.05 19.03 5.88
CA CYS A 16 -23.32 19.19 7.14
C CYS A 16 -23.90 18.31 8.26
N PHE A 17 -25.22 18.17 8.34
CA PHE A 17 -25.89 17.29 9.29
C PHE A 17 -25.54 15.80 9.05
N LEU A 18 -25.61 15.32 7.81
CA LEU A 18 -25.21 13.94 7.48
C LEU A 18 -23.73 13.69 7.81
N PHE A 19 -22.87 14.68 7.59
CA PHE A 19 -21.46 14.60 7.96
C PHE A 19 -21.26 14.54 9.48
N LEU A 20 -22.01 15.35 10.24
CA LEU A 20 -21.99 15.29 11.70
C LEU A 20 -22.39 13.90 12.20
N VAL A 21 -23.43 13.30 11.61
CA VAL A 21 -23.86 11.93 11.92
C VAL A 21 -22.73 10.93 11.65
N ALA A 22 -22.11 10.98 10.46
CA ALA A 22 -21.00 10.10 10.10
C ALA A 22 -19.82 10.25 11.07
N PHE A 23 -19.41 11.50 11.35
CA PHE A 23 -18.31 11.81 12.26
C PHE A 23 -18.57 11.34 13.69
N VAL A 24 -19.79 11.53 14.21
CA VAL A 24 -20.18 11.06 15.53
C VAL A 24 -20.19 9.53 15.59
N ALA A 25 -20.72 8.87 14.56
CA ALA A 25 -20.72 7.41 14.47
C ALA A 25 -19.28 6.84 14.46
N ASP A 26 -18.38 7.39 13.65
CA ASP A 26 -16.97 6.99 13.64
C ASP A 26 -16.30 7.19 15.00
N ARG A 27 -16.56 8.33 15.67
CA ARG A 27 -16.01 8.61 17.01
C ARG A 27 -16.54 7.65 18.07
N LEU A 28 -17.81 7.27 18.00
CA LEU A 28 -18.41 6.29 18.92
C LEU A 28 -17.89 4.86 18.66
N ALA A 29 -17.60 4.51 17.40
CA ALA A 29 -16.98 3.24 17.04
C ALA A 29 -15.57 3.09 17.63
N LEU A 30 -14.78 4.17 17.60
CA LEU A 30 -13.45 4.25 18.23
C LEU A 30 -13.51 4.12 19.76
N GLN A 31 -14.59 4.59 20.38
CA GLN A 31 -14.83 4.46 21.84
C GLN A 31 -15.38 3.09 22.27
N GLY A 32 -15.45 2.11 21.37
CA GLY A 32 -15.87 0.75 21.70
C GLY A 32 -17.38 0.52 21.77
N LYS A 33 -18.22 1.52 21.44
CA LYS A 33 -19.69 1.38 21.38
C LYS A 33 -20.16 0.72 20.08
N LYS A 34 -19.49 -0.36 19.68
CA LYS A 34 -19.70 -1.04 18.39
C LYS A 34 -21.05 -1.76 18.30
N ALA A 35 -21.64 -2.20 19.41
CA ALA A 35 -22.86 -3.00 19.40
C ALA A 35 -24.09 -2.28 18.83
N TRP A 36 -24.26 -0.98 19.12
CA TRP A 36 -25.40 -0.21 18.61
C TRP A 36 -25.27 0.12 17.12
N LEU A 37 -24.07 0.54 16.70
CA LEU A 37 -23.75 0.84 15.30
C LEU A 37 -23.90 -0.41 14.40
N ARG A 38 -23.73 -1.59 14.97
CA ARG A 38 -23.84 -2.90 14.32
C ARG A 38 -25.23 -3.52 14.44
N SER A 39 -26.27 -2.71 14.62
CA SER A 39 -27.62 -3.29 14.69
C SER A 39 -28.07 -3.83 13.32
N PRO A 40 -28.84 -4.92 13.27
CA PRO A 40 -29.42 -5.45 12.03
C PRO A 40 -30.30 -4.41 11.31
N LEU A 41 -30.91 -3.48 12.04
CA LEU A 41 -31.75 -2.41 11.49
C LEU A 41 -30.93 -1.38 10.71
N ILE A 42 -29.80 -0.91 11.25
CA ILE A 42 -28.91 0.04 10.56
C ILE A 42 -28.38 -0.59 9.28
N TYR A 43 -27.95 -1.86 9.33
CA TYR A 43 -27.54 -2.60 8.14
C TYR A 43 -28.69 -2.74 7.11
N THR A 44 -29.91 -3.04 7.56
CA THR A 44 -31.07 -3.13 6.65
C THR A 44 -31.37 -1.78 5.99
N LEU A 45 -31.35 -0.69 6.77
CA LEU A 45 -31.58 0.65 6.27
C LEU A 45 -30.46 1.12 5.34
N SER A 46 -29.21 0.69 5.55
CA SER A 46 -28.11 1.05 4.64
C SER A 46 -28.23 0.38 3.28
N LEU A 47 -28.89 -0.79 3.16
CA LEU A 47 -29.24 -1.40 1.87
C LEU A 47 -30.17 -0.51 1.02
N SER A 48 -30.86 0.47 1.63
CA SER A 48 -31.65 1.48 0.90
C SER A 48 -30.82 2.38 -0.02
N ILE A 49 -29.49 2.27 -0.01
CA ILE A 49 -28.64 2.86 -1.06
C ILE A 49 -29.03 2.41 -2.47
N TYR A 50 -29.76 1.29 -2.59
CA TYR A 50 -30.42 0.88 -3.82
C TYR A 50 -31.51 1.86 -4.29
N CYS A 51 -32.25 2.49 -3.35
CA CYS A 51 -33.24 3.52 -3.62
C CYS A 51 -32.55 4.87 -3.85
N THR A 52 -32.29 5.18 -5.12
CA THR A 52 -31.58 6.40 -5.57
C THR A 52 -32.58 7.45 -6.08
N ALA A 53 -32.11 8.54 -6.70
CA ALA A 53 -33.01 9.52 -7.31
C ALA A 53 -33.90 8.91 -8.40
N TRP A 54 -33.52 7.75 -8.95
CA TRP A 54 -34.40 6.96 -9.81
C TRP A 54 -35.68 6.53 -9.07
N THR A 55 -35.57 6.00 -7.85
CA THR A 55 -36.74 5.61 -7.03
C THR A 55 -37.58 6.82 -6.63
N PHE A 56 -36.92 7.94 -6.36
CA PHE A 56 -37.60 9.13 -5.86
C PHE A 56 -38.33 9.92 -6.98
N TYR A 57 -37.68 10.11 -8.12
CA TYR A 57 -38.20 10.89 -9.26
C TYR A 57 -38.59 9.97 -10.44
N GLY A 58 -37.64 9.16 -10.89
CA GLY A 58 -37.81 8.30 -12.07
C GLY A 58 -38.92 7.25 -11.95
N ALA A 59 -39.24 6.75 -10.76
CA ALA A 59 -40.30 5.75 -10.55
C ALA A 59 -41.69 6.33 -10.81
N VAL A 60 -41.92 7.58 -10.41
CA VAL A 60 -43.19 8.28 -10.67
C VAL A 60 -43.33 8.61 -12.15
N GLY A 61 -42.26 9.09 -12.79
CA GLY A 61 -42.33 9.32 -14.23
C GLY A 61 -42.40 8.03 -15.04
N SER A 62 -41.78 6.94 -14.58
CA SER A 62 -41.95 5.61 -15.17
C SER A 62 -43.38 5.11 -14.99
N ALA A 63 -44.02 5.39 -13.85
CA ALA A 63 -45.42 5.04 -13.64
C ALA A 63 -46.32 5.83 -14.59
N ALA A 64 -46.11 7.14 -14.72
CA ALA A 64 -46.85 8.00 -15.64
C ALA A 64 -46.72 7.60 -17.12
N ARG A 65 -45.60 7.00 -17.54
CA ARG A 65 -45.36 6.60 -18.94
C ARG A 65 -45.66 5.13 -19.25
N ASN A 66 -45.34 4.24 -18.32
CA ASN A 66 -45.34 2.78 -18.55
C ASN A 66 -46.21 2.01 -17.53
N GLY A 67 -47.04 2.71 -16.75
CA GLY A 67 -47.91 2.08 -15.74
C GLY A 67 -47.12 1.35 -14.65
N PHE A 68 -47.54 0.13 -14.30
CA PHE A 68 -46.96 -0.62 -13.18
C PHE A 68 -45.56 -1.20 -13.41
N GLU A 69 -44.95 -0.99 -14.58
CA GLU A 69 -43.61 -1.50 -14.92
C GLU A 69 -42.54 -1.11 -13.89
N TYR A 70 -42.66 0.07 -13.26
CA TYR A 70 -41.71 0.55 -12.26
C TYR A 70 -41.54 -0.41 -11.06
N LEU A 71 -42.56 -1.23 -10.74
CA LEU A 71 -42.51 -2.21 -9.65
C LEU A 71 -41.45 -3.29 -9.87
N THR A 72 -41.14 -3.61 -11.13
CA THR A 72 -40.14 -4.63 -11.50
C THR A 72 -38.75 -4.33 -10.93
N ILE A 73 -38.44 -3.05 -10.70
CA ILE A 73 -37.17 -2.60 -10.13
C ILE A 73 -37.09 -2.89 -8.62
N TYR A 74 -38.21 -3.06 -7.93
CA TYR A 74 -38.27 -3.44 -6.51
C TYR A 74 -38.44 -4.95 -6.31
N LEU A 75 -39.13 -5.62 -7.24
CA LEU A 75 -39.36 -7.06 -7.18
C LEU A 75 -38.07 -7.87 -7.32
N GLY A 76 -37.14 -7.48 -8.20
CA GLY A 76 -35.86 -8.20 -8.36
C GLY A 76 -35.02 -8.28 -7.08
N PRO A 77 -34.67 -7.15 -6.44
CA PRO A 77 -34.00 -7.15 -5.13
C PRO A 77 -34.78 -7.92 -4.06
N THR A 78 -36.12 -7.82 -4.08
CA THR A 78 -36.97 -8.56 -3.14
C THR A 78 -36.79 -10.08 -3.30
N LEU A 79 -36.76 -10.59 -4.53
CA LEU A 79 -36.49 -12.01 -4.79
C LEU A 79 -35.10 -12.43 -4.33
N VAL A 80 -34.09 -11.58 -4.52
CA VAL A 80 -32.72 -11.84 -4.04
C VAL A 80 -32.67 -11.92 -2.51
N MET A 81 -33.37 -11.02 -1.82
CA MET A 81 -33.45 -11.00 -0.36
C MET A 81 -34.26 -12.16 0.22
N ILE A 82 -35.34 -12.59 -0.44
CA ILE A 82 -36.06 -13.81 -0.06
C ILE A 82 -35.18 -15.05 -0.25
N SER A 83 -34.37 -15.06 -1.31
CA SER A 83 -33.43 -16.14 -1.64
C SER A 83 -32.11 -16.09 -0.84
N TRP A 84 -32.06 -15.31 0.25
CA TRP A 84 -30.83 -15.05 0.99
C TRP A 84 -30.14 -16.31 1.51
N TRP A 85 -30.91 -17.34 1.90
CA TRP A 85 -30.38 -18.57 2.49
C TRP A 85 -29.39 -19.30 1.57
N TRP A 86 -29.67 -19.27 0.26
CA TRP A 86 -28.88 -19.99 -0.75
C TRP A 86 -27.77 -19.11 -1.34
N LEU A 87 -28.11 -17.86 -1.68
CA LEU A 87 -27.23 -16.98 -2.44
C LEU A 87 -26.46 -16.00 -1.54
N LEU A 88 -27.18 -15.09 -0.88
CA LEU A 88 -26.56 -13.99 -0.12
C LEU A 88 -25.75 -14.49 1.07
N ARG A 89 -26.25 -15.51 1.77
CA ARG A 89 -25.55 -16.15 2.89
C ARG A 89 -24.19 -16.67 2.46
N LYS A 90 -24.16 -17.38 1.32
CA LYS A 90 -22.93 -17.91 0.73
C LYS A 90 -21.99 -16.79 0.31
N LEU A 91 -22.54 -15.76 -0.36
CA LEU A 91 -21.79 -14.60 -0.83
C LEU A 91 -21.09 -13.84 0.31
N ILE A 92 -21.82 -13.50 1.37
CA ILE A 92 -21.26 -12.77 2.52
C ILE A 92 -20.18 -13.60 3.22
N ARG A 93 -20.42 -14.91 3.38
CA ARG A 93 -19.42 -15.80 3.98
C ARG A 93 -18.14 -15.87 3.15
N ILE A 94 -18.26 -16.03 1.83
CA ILE A 94 -17.11 -15.95 0.91
C ILE A 94 -16.40 -14.60 1.07
N GLY A 95 -17.15 -13.49 1.06
CA GLY A 95 -16.61 -12.15 1.20
C GLY A 95 -15.77 -11.97 2.46
N ARG A 96 -16.25 -12.47 3.61
CA ARG A 96 -15.54 -12.40 4.89
C ARG A 96 -14.33 -13.33 4.94
N THR A 97 -14.49 -14.60 4.55
CA THR A 97 -13.39 -15.59 4.62
C THR A 97 -12.26 -15.24 3.67
N GLN A 98 -12.57 -14.76 2.46
CA GLN A 98 -11.59 -14.39 1.44
C GLN A 98 -11.15 -12.93 1.51
N LYS A 99 -11.64 -12.16 2.49
CA LYS A 99 -11.34 -10.73 2.69
C LYS A 99 -11.56 -9.88 1.44
N ILE A 100 -12.66 -10.14 0.75
CA ILE A 100 -13.04 -9.46 -0.49
C ILE A 100 -13.37 -8.00 -0.20
N THR A 101 -12.79 -7.12 -1.01
CA THR A 101 -12.97 -5.67 -0.90
C THR A 101 -13.83 -5.06 -2.01
N SER A 102 -14.08 -5.80 -3.10
CA SER A 102 -14.91 -5.34 -4.23
C SER A 102 -15.42 -6.52 -5.07
N ILE A 103 -16.34 -6.26 -6.01
CA ILE A 103 -16.81 -7.29 -6.93
C ILE A 103 -15.71 -7.78 -7.90
N ALA A 104 -14.78 -6.91 -8.31
CA ALA A 104 -13.62 -7.30 -9.11
C ALA A 104 -12.69 -8.23 -8.33
N ASP A 105 -12.52 -7.96 -7.04
CA ASP A 105 -11.72 -8.77 -6.12
C ASP A 105 -12.36 -10.14 -5.89
N LEU A 106 -13.69 -10.21 -5.73
CA LEU A 106 -14.44 -11.48 -5.63
C LEU A 106 -14.17 -12.39 -6.84
N ILE A 107 -14.33 -11.82 -8.04
CA ILE A 107 -14.17 -12.55 -9.29
C ILE A 107 -12.70 -12.94 -9.49
N SER A 108 -11.77 -11.99 -9.33
CA SER A 108 -10.35 -12.27 -9.46
C SER A 108 -9.88 -13.36 -8.50
N SER A 109 -10.25 -13.27 -7.22
CA SER A 109 -9.92 -14.25 -6.18
C SER A 109 -10.38 -15.66 -6.57
N ARG A 110 -11.62 -15.80 -7.04
CA ARG A 110 -12.17 -17.07 -7.50
C ARG A 110 -11.43 -17.69 -8.69
N TYR A 111 -11.03 -16.85 -9.67
CA TYR A 111 -10.40 -17.29 -10.92
C TYR A 111 -8.87 -17.14 -10.86
N GLY A 112 -8.26 -17.59 -9.77
CA GLY A 112 -6.79 -17.69 -9.62
C GLY A 112 -6.07 -16.36 -9.40
N LYS A 113 -6.70 -15.38 -8.74
CA LYS A 113 -6.18 -14.03 -8.47
C LYS A 113 -5.69 -13.31 -9.73
N SER A 114 -6.43 -13.46 -10.83
CA SER A 114 -6.09 -12.85 -12.12
C SER A 114 -6.23 -11.32 -12.09
N SER A 115 -5.11 -10.62 -12.30
CA SER A 115 -5.08 -9.15 -12.43
C SER A 115 -5.83 -8.66 -13.68
N LEU A 116 -5.69 -9.35 -14.81
CA LEU A 116 -6.39 -9.01 -16.06
C LEU A 116 -7.91 -9.05 -15.88
N LEU A 117 -8.42 -10.09 -15.22
CA LEU A 117 -9.86 -10.23 -14.97
C LEU A 117 -10.36 -9.14 -14.00
N ALA A 118 -9.60 -8.84 -12.94
CA ALA A 118 -9.92 -7.76 -12.02
C ALA A 118 -9.99 -6.39 -12.73
N ALA A 119 -9.00 -6.10 -13.58
CA ALA A 119 -8.94 -4.88 -14.37
C ALA A 119 -10.11 -4.80 -15.37
N GLY A 120 -10.43 -5.89 -16.06
CA GLY A 120 -11.55 -5.97 -17.00
C GLY A 120 -12.91 -5.71 -16.32
N VAL A 121 -13.17 -6.36 -15.17
CA VAL A 121 -14.40 -6.11 -14.38
C VAL A 121 -14.43 -4.67 -13.86
N THR A 122 -13.28 -4.09 -13.50
CA THR A 122 -13.19 -2.70 -13.05
C THR A 122 -13.53 -1.71 -14.16
N ILE A 123 -12.98 -1.91 -15.37
CA ILE A 123 -13.30 -1.07 -16.54
C ILE A 123 -14.79 -1.16 -16.87
N LEU A 124 -15.34 -2.38 -16.91
CA LEU A 124 -16.77 -2.61 -17.12
C LEU A 124 -17.61 -1.88 -16.06
N ALA A 125 -17.22 -1.98 -14.78
CA ALA A 125 -17.95 -1.33 -13.69
C ALA A 125 -17.93 0.20 -13.79
N VAL A 126 -16.80 0.80 -14.18
CA VAL A 126 -16.68 2.25 -14.41
C VAL A 126 -17.57 2.70 -15.56
N ILE A 127 -17.47 2.04 -16.72
CA ILE A 127 -18.26 2.39 -17.91
C ILE A 127 -19.75 2.16 -17.66
N GLY A 128 -20.12 1.00 -17.10
CA GLY A 128 -21.50 0.65 -16.83
C GLY A 128 -22.15 1.49 -15.72
N THR A 129 -21.39 2.01 -14.75
CA THR A 129 -21.95 2.91 -13.72
C THR A 129 -22.06 4.36 -14.19
N THR A 130 -21.36 4.74 -15.27
CA THR A 130 -21.31 6.12 -15.79
C THR A 130 -22.69 6.70 -16.12
N PRO A 131 -23.59 6.01 -16.88
CA PRO A 131 -24.94 6.52 -17.15
C PRO A 131 -25.74 6.73 -15.86
N TYR A 132 -25.54 5.88 -14.86
CA TYR A 132 -26.27 5.97 -13.59
C TYR A 132 -25.82 7.18 -12.75
N ILE A 133 -24.53 7.55 -12.79
CA ILE A 133 -24.03 8.80 -12.19
C ILE A 133 -24.60 9.99 -12.95
N ALA A 134 -24.63 9.94 -14.28
CA ALA A 134 -25.24 10.98 -15.11
C ALA A 134 -26.72 11.21 -14.76
N LEU A 135 -27.48 10.13 -14.55
CA LEU A 135 -28.86 10.18 -14.08
C LEU A 135 -28.99 10.94 -12.75
N GLN A 136 -28.09 10.70 -11.80
CA GLN A 136 -28.13 11.41 -10.51
C GLN A 136 -27.86 12.91 -10.70
N LEU A 137 -26.86 13.27 -11.52
CA LEU A 137 -26.56 14.66 -11.84
C LEU A 137 -27.74 15.34 -12.53
N GLN A 138 -28.38 14.67 -13.49
CA GLN A 138 -29.58 15.16 -14.17
C GLN A 138 -30.74 15.36 -13.18
N SER A 139 -30.97 14.41 -12.28
CA SER A 139 -32.02 14.49 -11.26
C SER A 139 -31.84 15.71 -10.36
N VAL A 140 -30.63 15.94 -9.88
CA VAL A 140 -30.31 17.11 -9.04
C VAL A 140 -30.50 18.39 -9.85
N THR A 141 -29.88 18.51 -11.02
CA THR A 141 -29.99 19.69 -11.88
C THR A 141 -31.44 20.04 -12.22
N LEU A 142 -32.26 19.05 -12.57
CA LEU A 142 -33.67 19.25 -12.88
C LEU A 142 -34.46 19.70 -11.64
N SER A 143 -34.28 19.05 -10.50
CA SER A 143 -34.97 19.43 -9.25
C SER A 143 -34.61 20.84 -8.77
N PHE A 144 -33.36 21.28 -8.93
CA PHE A 144 -32.96 22.67 -8.67
C PHE A 144 -33.62 23.67 -9.62
N SER A 145 -33.73 23.31 -10.90
CA SER A 145 -34.31 24.20 -11.92
C SER A 145 -35.80 24.50 -11.67
N VAL A 146 -36.54 23.59 -11.03
CA VAL A 146 -37.95 23.79 -10.65
C VAL A 146 -38.11 24.97 -9.69
N PHE A 147 -37.26 25.06 -8.65
CA PHE A 147 -37.31 26.17 -7.70
C PHE A 147 -36.75 27.47 -8.27
N ALA A 148 -35.75 27.38 -9.15
CA ALA A 148 -35.18 28.56 -9.78
C ALA A 148 -36.12 29.23 -10.79
N GLY A 149 -36.94 28.43 -11.50
CA GLY A 149 -37.93 28.91 -12.47
C GLY A 149 -39.00 29.84 -11.89
N GLN A 150 -39.28 29.76 -10.58
CA GLN A 150 -40.20 30.69 -9.90
C GLN A 150 -39.66 32.13 -9.77
N THR A 151 -38.35 32.34 -9.99
CA THR A 151 -37.68 33.64 -9.82
C THR A 151 -37.24 34.32 -11.12
N GLY A 152 -37.69 33.84 -12.28
CA GLY A 152 -37.25 34.27 -13.60
C GLY A 152 -36.33 33.21 -14.22
N GLY A 153 -36.74 32.65 -15.37
CA GLY A 153 -36.22 31.41 -15.93
C GLY A 153 -34.71 31.36 -16.15
N ILE A 154 -34.14 30.17 -15.90
CA ILE A 154 -32.74 29.85 -16.20
C ILE A 154 -32.61 29.52 -17.70
N ASP A 155 -31.68 30.19 -18.40
CA ASP A 155 -31.30 29.89 -19.78
C ASP A 155 -30.76 28.44 -19.90
N PRO A 156 -31.09 27.66 -20.94
CA PRO A 156 -30.43 26.38 -21.22
C PRO A 156 -28.90 26.35 -21.05
N GLN A 157 -28.19 27.44 -21.34
CA GLN A 157 -26.72 27.53 -21.11
C GLN A 157 -26.36 27.50 -19.61
N ASP A 158 -27.19 28.07 -18.74
CA ASP A 158 -26.98 28.07 -17.30
C ASP A 158 -27.22 26.70 -16.66
N LYS A 159 -28.05 25.82 -17.28
CA LYS A 159 -28.28 24.45 -16.79
C LYS A 159 -27.02 23.58 -16.88
N ALA A 160 -26.26 23.70 -17.96
CA ALA A 160 -24.99 22.97 -18.12
C ALA A 160 -23.94 23.47 -17.13
N GLY A 161 -23.87 24.79 -16.91
CA GLY A 161 -23.01 25.39 -15.89
C GLY A 161 -23.36 24.90 -14.47
N LEU A 162 -24.65 24.85 -14.13
CA LEU A 162 -25.13 24.34 -12.85
C LEU A 162 -24.75 22.86 -12.64
N ALA A 163 -24.94 22.02 -13.66
CA ALA A 163 -24.54 20.61 -13.60
C ALA A 163 -23.02 20.43 -13.40
N LEU A 164 -22.20 21.27 -14.04
CA LEU A 164 -20.75 21.25 -13.85
C LEU A 164 -20.37 21.62 -12.41
N TRP A 165 -20.91 22.72 -11.87
CA TRP A 165 -20.64 23.14 -10.50
C TRP A 165 -21.10 22.11 -9.46
N LEU A 166 -22.26 21.50 -9.67
CA LEU A 166 -22.73 20.39 -8.84
C LEU A 166 -21.77 19.21 -8.92
N SER A 167 -21.36 18.79 -10.12
CA SER A 167 -20.42 17.67 -10.28
C SER A 167 -19.07 17.93 -9.60
N LEU A 168 -18.54 19.16 -9.71
CA LEU A 168 -17.30 19.55 -9.06
C LEU A 168 -17.46 19.60 -7.53
N GLY A 169 -18.57 20.14 -7.05
CA GLY A 169 -18.91 20.18 -5.63
C GLY A 169 -19.01 18.77 -5.04
N LEU A 170 -19.73 17.85 -5.70
CA LEU A 170 -19.81 16.44 -5.31
C LEU A 170 -18.44 15.75 -5.36
N ALA A 171 -17.62 16.01 -6.39
CA ALA A 171 -16.30 15.41 -6.50
C ALA A 171 -15.36 15.87 -5.37
N VAL A 172 -15.30 17.18 -5.09
CA VAL A 172 -14.52 17.76 -3.98
C VAL A 172 -15.01 17.18 -2.65
N PHE A 173 -16.33 17.17 -2.45
CA PHE A 173 -16.91 16.61 -1.23
C PHE A 173 -16.58 15.13 -1.06
N THR A 174 -16.71 14.34 -2.12
CA THR A 174 -16.37 12.90 -2.11
C THR A 174 -14.88 12.68 -1.85
N VAL A 175 -13.99 13.52 -2.40
CA VAL A 175 -12.55 13.45 -2.13
C VAL A 175 -12.23 13.74 -0.66
N LEU A 176 -12.81 14.80 -0.10
CA LEU A 176 -12.61 15.19 1.30
C LEU A 176 -13.09 14.11 2.28
N PHE A 177 -14.17 13.42 1.94
CA PHE A 177 -14.78 12.41 2.77
C PHE A 177 -14.19 11.00 2.55
N GLY A 178 -14.16 10.55 1.29
CA GLY A 178 -13.83 9.17 0.91
C GLY A 178 -12.34 8.82 0.86
N THR A 179 -11.43 9.80 1.01
CA THR A 179 -9.97 9.54 0.97
C THR A 179 -9.25 9.77 2.30
N ARG A 180 -10.00 9.97 3.41
CA ARG A 180 -9.42 10.22 4.73
C ARG A 180 -8.80 8.98 5.39
N ASN A 181 -9.39 7.81 5.19
CA ASN A 181 -8.84 6.54 5.69
C ASN A 181 -8.35 5.68 4.52
N LEU A 182 -7.09 5.24 4.63
CA LEU A 182 -6.37 4.54 3.58
C LEU A 182 -6.66 3.04 3.54
N ASP A 183 -7.04 2.49 4.68
CA ASP A 183 -7.34 1.07 4.78
C ASP A 183 -8.67 0.79 4.08
N ALA A 184 -8.58 0.21 2.88
CA ALA A 184 -9.73 -0.38 2.18
C ALA A 184 -10.41 -1.50 2.99
N LYS A 185 -9.82 -1.89 4.13
CA LYS A 185 -10.31 -2.89 5.08
C LYS A 185 -10.92 -2.29 6.34
N GLU A 186 -10.75 -0.99 6.59
CA GLU A 186 -11.45 -0.34 7.69
C GLU A 186 -12.88 -0.05 7.24
N ARG A 187 -13.83 -0.61 8.00
CA ARG A 187 -15.25 -0.44 7.76
C ARG A 187 -15.63 1.01 7.99
N HIS A 188 -16.50 1.51 7.14
CA HIS A 188 -16.95 2.89 7.22
C HIS A 188 -18.23 2.96 8.06
N ASP A 189 -18.11 2.70 9.36
CA ASP A 189 -19.24 2.71 10.31
C ASP A 189 -20.02 4.04 10.21
N GLY A 190 -19.34 5.17 10.02
CA GLY A 190 -19.95 6.47 9.78
C GLY A 190 -20.70 6.61 8.45
N VAL A 191 -20.19 6.04 7.36
CA VAL A 191 -20.86 6.07 6.04
C VAL A 191 -22.14 5.24 6.09
N VAL A 192 -22.08 4.04 6.68
CA VAL A 192 -23.24 3.15 6.83
C VAL A 192 -24.35 3.83 7.65
N MET A 193 -23.99 4.51 8.74
CA MET A 193 -24.95 5.25 9.56
C MET A 193 -25.57 6.44 8.81
N ALA A 194 -24.78 7.19 8.05
CA ALA A 194 -25.29 8.31 7.24
C ALA A 194 -26.32 7.82 6.21
N ILE A 195 -26.03 6.72 5.50
CA ILE A 195 -26.97 6.11 4.55
C ILE A 195 -28.25 5.66 5.28
N ALA A 196 -28.14 5.08 6.47
CA ALA A 196 -29.31 4.64 7.24
C ALA A 196 -30.22 5.82 7.66
N VAL A 197 -29.65 6.96 8.07
CA VAL A 197 -30.43 8.18 8.38
C VAL A 197 -31.09 8.74 7.13
N GLU A 198 -30.36 8.79 6.02
CA GLU A 198 -30.90 9.19 4.73
C GLU A 198 -32.06 8.30 4.27
N ALA A 199 -31.98 6.98 4.50
CA ALA A 199 -33.05 6.04 4.21
C ALA A 199 -34.39 6.46 4.83
N VAL A 200 -34.33 6.93 6.09
CA VAL A 200 -35.49 7.42 6.84
C VAL A 200 -35.98 8.74 6.26
N VAL A 201 -35.07 9.67 5.94
CA VAL A 201 -35.45 10.96 5.31
C VAL A 201 -36.18 10.74 3.98
N LYS A 202 -35.67 9.84 3.12
CA LYS A 202 -36.32 9.48 1.85
C LYS A 202 -37.73 8.92 2.07
N LEU A 203 -37.85 7.97 3.00
CA LEU A 203 -39.11 7.31 3.28
C LEU A 203 -40.13 8.31 3.82
N VAL A 204 -39.75 9.15 4.79
CA VAL A 204 -40.62 10.18 5.36
C VAL A 204 -41.04 11.19 4.28
N ALA A 205 -40.11 11.66 3.44
CA ALA A 205 -40.43 12.61 2.38
C ALA A 205 -41.46 12.05 1.40
N LEU A 206 -41.25 10.84 0.89
CA LEU A 206 -42.14 10.24 -0.11
C LEU A 206 -43.49 9.81 0.48
N LEU A 207 -43.50 9.27 1.70
CA LEU A 207 -44.76 8.97 2.41
C LEU A 207 -45.56 10.25 2.69
N SER A 208 -44.89 11.35 3.07
CA SER A 208 -45.58 12.63 3.31
C SER A 208 -46.24 13.16 2.03
N VAL A 209 -45.54 13.11 0.89
CA VAL A 209 -46.11 13.50 -0.41
C VAL A 209 -47.26 12.58 -0.80
N GLY A 210 -47.10 11.28 -0.63
CA GLY A 210 -48.15 10.30 -0.91
C GLY A 210 -49.41 10.50 -0.06
N ILE A 211 -49.24 10.76 1.23
CA ILE A 211 -50.35 11.05 2.15
C ILE A 211 -51.05 12.35 1.73
N PHE A 212 -50.29 13.39 1.41
CA PHE A 212 -50.87 14.64 0.89
C PHE A 212 -51.68 14.42 -0.40
N VAL A 213 -51.17 13.62 -1.34
CA VAL A 213 -51.87 13.36 -2.61
C VAL A 213 -53.16 12.55 -2.40
N VAL A 214 -53.13 11.50 -1.57
CA VAL A 214 -54.30 10.64 -1.35
C VAL A 214 -55.37 11.36 -0.52
N TRP A 215 -55.00 11.94 0.62
CA TRP A 215 -55.98 12.54 1.54
C TRP A 215 -56.18 14.04 1.35
N GLY A 216 -55.13 14.78 0.97
CA GLY A 216 -55.21 16.23 0.77
C GLY A 216 -55.76 16.63 -0.59
N VAL A 217 -55.50 15.86 -1.65
CA VAL A 217 -55.90 16.20 -3.03
C VAL A 217 -57.02 15.32 -3.55
N SER A 218 -56.91 13.99 -3.36
CA SER A 218 -57.88 13.06 -3.94
C SER A 218 -59.20 12.98 -3.18
N GLY A 219 -59.20 13.31 -1.88
CA GLY A 219 -60.36 13.29 -1.00
C GLY A 219 -60.45 12.06 -0.09
N GLY A 220 -59.48 11.13 -0.17
CA GLY A 220 -59.49 9.88 0.56
C GLY A 220 -58.96 8.72 -0.26
N LEU A 221 -58.87 7.54 0.37
CA LEU A 221 -58.39 6.32 -0.29
C LEU A 221 -59.34 5.85 -1.39
N THR A 222 -60.65 5.87 -1.13
CA THR A 222 -61.67 5.40 -2.07
C THR A 222 -61.67 6.25 -3.34
N GLU A 223 -61.60 7.57 -3.17
CA GLU A 223 -61.57 8.54 -4.26
C GLU A 223 -60.26 8.44 -5.05
N ALA A 224 -59.13 8.24 -4.37
CA ALA A 224 -57.84 8.01 -5.04
C ALA A 224 -57.88 6.74 -5.90
N LEU A 225 -58.43 5.63 -5.39
CA LEU A 225 -58.60 4.40 -6.15
C LEU A 225 -59.53 4.60 -7.35
N ALA A 226 -60.65 5.31 -7.16
CA ALA A 226 -61.57 5.62 -8.26
C ALA A 226 -60.92 6.46 -9.37
N ARG A 227 -60.03 7.41 -9.01
CA ARG A 227 -59.24 8.17 -10.01
C ARG A 227 -58.25 7.28 -10.75
N ILE A 228 -57.60 6.34 -10.06
CA ILE A 228 -56.69 5.38 -10.69
C ILE A 228 -57.47 4.49 -11.67
N ASP A 229 -58.61 3.96 -11.28
CA ASP A 229 -59.46 3.11 -12.13
C ASP A 229 -59.99 3.87 -13.36
N ALA A 230 -60.26 5.17 -13.22
CA ALA A 230 -60.71 6.03 -14.31
C ALA A 230 -59.58 6.48 -15.27
N SER A 231 -58.32 6.35 -14.85
CA SER A 231 -57.16 6.71 -15.66
C SER A 231 -56.71 5.57 -16.57
N GLU A 232 -55.79 5.83 -17.51
CA GLU A 232 -55.18 4.80 -18.36
C GLU A 232 -54.49 3.67 -17.55
N PHE A 233 -54.21 3.90 -16.26
CA PHE A 233 -53.69 2.88 -15.34
C PHE A 233 -54.69 1.76 -15.02
N GLY A 234 -55.99 1.99 -15.18
CA GLY A 234 -57.04 0.97 -15.01
C GLY A 234 -56.97 -0.14 -16.06
N GLU A 235 -56.42 0.15 -17.24
CA GLU A 235 -56.22 -0.83 -18.31
C GLU A 235 -54.82 -1.47 -18.21
N TRP A 236 -54.72 -2.54 -17.42
CA TRP A 236 -53.47 -3.27 -17.18
C TRP A 236 -52.91 -3.94 -18.46
N HIS A 237 -52.07 -3.22 -19.20
CA HIS A 237 -51.34 -3.75 -20.36
C HIS A 237 -49.91 -4.15 -19.96
N THR A 238 -49.67 -5.46 -19.82
CA THR A 238 -48.34 -6.00 -19.44
C THR A 238 -47.70 -6.81 -20.55
N ASP A 239 -46.57 -6.34 -21.04
CA ASP A 239 -45.64 -7.18 -21.79
C ASP A 239 -44.90 -8.11 -20.81
N ARG A 240 -45.30 -9.39 -20.83
CA ARG A 240 -44.74 -10.45 -19.98
C ARG A 240 -43.23 -10.61 -20.18
N GLY A 241 -42.73 -10.46 -21.40
CA GLY A 241 -41.30 -10.59 -21.70
C GLY A 241 -40.50 -9.46 -21.09
N ARG A 242 -40.98 -8.22 -21.25
CA ARG A 242 -40.37 -7.03 -20.68
C ARG A 242 -40.33 -7.05 -19.14
N TRP A 243 -41.43 -7.45 -18.52
CA TRP A 243 -41.50 -7.58 -17.05
C TRP A 243 -40.48 -8.59 -16.52
N ALA A 244 -40.40 -9.77 -17.12
CA ALA A 244 -39.42 -10.78 -16.73
C ALA A 244 -37.98 -10.28 -16.90
N GLY A 245 -37.70 -9.60 -18.02
CA GLY A 245 -36.40 -8.99 -18.29
C GLY A 245 -36.01 -7.94 -17.25
N LEU A 246 -36.93 -7.04 -16.88
CA LEU A 246 -36.67 -5.98 -15.89
C LEU A 246 -36.51 -6.51 -14.46
N ILE A 247 -37.29 -7.52 -14.06
CA ILE A 247 -37.13 -8.19 -12.76
C ILE A 247 -35.76 -8.88 -12.67
N PHE A 248 -35.36 -9.59 -13.72
CA PHE A 248 -34.03 -10.20 -13.79
C PHE A 248 -32.93 -9.14 -13.75
N LEU A 249 -33.10 -8.06 -14.51
CA LEU A 249 -32.14 -6.97 -14.60
C LEU A 249 -31.94 -6.26 -13.26
N SER A 250 -33.02 -5.98 -12.54
CA SER A 250 -32.96 -5.34 -11.22
C SER A 250 -32.36 -6.25 -10.15
N ALA A 251 -32.67 -7.56 -10.19
CA ALA A 251 -32.02 -8.56 -9.34
C ALA A 251 -30.51 -8.66 -9.60
N ALA A 252 -30.11 -8.69 -10.88
CA ALA A 252 -28.71 -8.71 -11.30
C ALA A 252 -27.98 -7.44 -10.84
N ALA A 253 -28.58 -6.26 -11.08
CA ALA A 253 -28.01 -4.99 -10.67
C ALA A 253 -27.85 -4.88 -9.15
N PHE A 254 -28.82 -5.36 -8.36
CA PHE A 254 -28.73 -5.38 -6.91
C PHE A 254 -27.49 -6.15 -6.39
N LEU A 255 -27.10 -7.22 -7.08
CA LEU A 255 -25.91 -8.01 -6.74
C LEU A 255 -24.62 -7.43 -7.32
N CYS A 256 -24.67 -6.95 -8.58
CA CYS A 256 -23.48 -6.63 -9.35
C CYS A 256 -23.04 -5.17 -9.28
N LEU A 257 -23.91 -4.25 -8.85
CA LEU A 257 -23.54 -2.84 -8.73
C LEU A 257 -22.48 -2.66 -7.64
N PRO A 258 -21.32 -2.01 -7.94
CA PRO A 258 -20.22 -1.88 -6.99
C PRO A 258 -20.62 -1.27 -5.65
N ARG A 259 -21.48 -0.25 -5.66
CA ARG A 259 -22.00 0.40 -4.45
C ARG A 259 -22.85 -0.54 -3.59
N THR A 260 -23.73 -1.33 -4.22
CA THR A 260 -24.62 -2.23 -3.50
C THR A 260 -23.83 -3.41 -2.97
N PHE A 261 -22.89 -3.93 -3.78
CA PHE A 261 -21.95 -4.96 -3.36
C PHE A 261 -21.12 -4.53 -2.14
N GLN A 262 -20.62 -3.29 -2.14
CA GLN A 262 -19.89 -2.72 -1.00
C GLN A 262 -20.73 -2.81 0.28
N VAL A 263 -21.97 -2.30 0.27
CA VAL A 263 -22.82 -2.28 1.47
C VAL A 263 -23.33 -3.68 1.84
N LEU A 264 -23.72 -4.49 0.86
CA LEU A 264 -24.31 -5.83 1.04
C LEU A 264 -23.29 -6.87 1.50
N VAL A 265 -22.04 -6.77 1.08
CA VAL A 265 -21.01 -7.81 1.31
C VAL A 265 -19.86 -7.30 2.15
N VAL A 266 -19.27 -6.16 1.77
CA VAL A 266 -18.01 -5.67 2.38
C VAL A 266 -18.26 -5.04 3.76
N GLU A 267 -19.31 -4.23 3.87
CA GLU A 267 -19.68 -3.55 5.11
C GLU A 267 -20.51 -4.45 6.06
N ASN A 268 -20.97 -5.63 5.61
CA ASN A 268 -21.67 -6.56 6.49
C ASN A 268 -20.70 -7.18 7.54
N ASP A 269 -21.06 -7.00 8.80
CA ASP A 269 -20.27 -7.44 9.93
C ASP A 269 -20.70 -8.77 10.53
N ASP A 270 -21.97 -9.11 10.41
CA ASP A 270 -22.55 -10.36 10.84
C ASP A 270 -23.53 -10.91 9.80
N GLU A 271 -23.33 -12.19 9.46
CA GLU A 271 -24.20 -12.95 8.56
C GLU A 271 -25.63 -13.03 9.12
N SER A 272 -25.80 -12.94 10.44
CA SER A 272 -27.11 -12.94 11.11
C SER A 272 -27.98 -11.74 10.70
N HIS A 273 -27.37 -10.62 10.30
CA HIS A 273 -28.10 -9.42 9.87
C HIS A 273 -28.94 -9.65 8.61
N LEU A 274 -28.56 -10.63 7.77
CA LEU A 274 -29.36 -11.03 6.62
C LEU A 274 -30.73 -11.56 7.02
N ARG A 275 -30.88 -12.18 8.19
CA ARG A 275 -32.18 -12.70 8.63
C ARG A 275 -33.19 -11.56 8.78
N THR A 276 -32.81 -10.47 9.41
CA THR A 276 -33.67 -9.28 9.54
C THR A 276 -33.82 -8.56 8.20
N ALA A 277 -32.72 -8.37 7.47
CA ALA A 277 -32.76 -7.69 6.19
C ALA A 277 -33.64 -8.40 5.14
N SER A 278 -33.74 -9.74 5.21
CA SER A 278 -34.51 -10.55 4.25
C SER A 278 -35.98 -10.19 4.13
N TRP A 279 -36.60 -9.66 5.20
CA TRP A 279 -37.99 -9.21 5.19
C TRP A 279 -38.11 -7.69 5.37
N ALA A 280 -37.24 -7.08 6.18
CA ALA A 280 -37.34 -5.66 6.48
C ALA A 280 -36.92 -4.77 5.29
N PHE A 281 -35.98 -5.22 4.45
CA PHE A 281 -35.63 -4.48 3.23
C PHE A 281 -36.74 -4.56 2.17
N PRO A 282 -37.34 -5.73 1.85
CA PRO A 282 -38.55 -5.78 1.02
C PRO A 282 -39.70 -4.93 1.55
N LEU A 283 -39.92 -4.91 2.88
CA LEU A 283 -40.92 -4.03 3.49
C LEU A 283 -40.61 -2.56 3.22
N TYR A 284 -39.35 -2.14 3.36
CA TYR A 284 -38.92 -0.80 3.01
C TYR A 284 -39.17 -0.47 1.53
N LEU A 285 -38.85 -1.39 0.61
CA LEU A 285 -39.12 -1.23 -0.83
C LEU A 285 -40.63 -1.13 -1.12
N CYS A 286 -41.46 -1.88 -0.41
CA CYS A 286 -42.91 -1.78 -0.52
C CYS A 286 -43.41 -0.41 -0.05
N LEU A 287 -42.95 0.06 1.11
CA LEU A 287 -43.40 1.35 1.68
C LEU A 287 -42.99 2.53 0.80
N ILE A 288 -41.76 2.52 0.25
CA ILE A 288 -41.29 3.59 -0.63
C ILE A 288 -41.94 3.55 -2.02
N SER A 289 -42.51 2.41 -2.46
CA SER A 289 -43.17 2.31 -3.76
C SER A 289 -44.70 2.48 -3.70
N LEU A 290 -45.28 2.48 -2.50
CA LEU A 290 -46.72 2.45 -2.26
C LEU A 290 -47.48 3.61 -2.91
N PHE A 291 -46.97 4.84 -2.79
CA PHE A 291 -47.66 6.05 -3.26
C PHE A 291 -47.25 6.51 -4.65
N VAL A 292 -46.41 5.75 -5.36
CA VAL A 292 -45.90 6.15 -6.68
C VAL A 292 -47.04 6.33 -7.70
N VAL A 293 -47.99 5.40 -7.76
CA VAL A 293 -49.14 5.46 -8.69
C VAL A 293 -50.10 6.61 -8.34
N PRO A 294 -50.56 6.77 -7.07
CA PRO A 294 -51.37 7.93 -6.71
C PRO A 294 -50.72 9.28 -7.09
N ILE A 295 -49.42 9.44 -6.85
CA ILE A 295 -48.70 10.67 -7.21
C ILE A 295 -48.65 10.86 -8.73
N ALA A 296 -48.45 9.78 -9.50
CA ALA A 296 -48.42 9.84 -10.96
C ALA A 296 -49.79 10.26 -11.54
N VAL A 297 -50.87 9.62 -11.10
CA VAL A 297 -52.25 9.90 -11.58
C VAL A 297 -52.65 11.33 -11.26
N VAL A 298 -52.50 11.76 -10.00
CA VAL A 298 -52.82 13.14 -9.62
C VAL A 298 -51.91 14.15 -10.32
N GLY A 299 -50.65 13.78 -10.58
CA GLY A 299 -49.73 14.61 -11.33
C GLY A 299 -50.18 14.85 -12.78
N LEU A 300 -50.68 13.81 -13.46
CA LEU A 300 -51.24 13.93 -14.82
C LEU A 300 -52.51 14.80 -14.84
N ASP A 301 -53.32 14.76 -13.79
CA ASP A 301 -54.55 15.55 -13.69
C ASP A 301 -54.28 17.04 -13.39
N VAL A 302 -53.31 17.33 -12.51
CA VAL A 302 -53.10 18.68 -11.95
C VAL A 302 -52.07 19.49 -12.74
N MET A 303 -51.06 18.83 -13.33
CA MET A 303 -49.98 19.52 -14.01
C MET A 303 -50.36 19.85 -15.47
N PRO A 304 -49.81 20.94 -16.04
CA PRO A 304 -50.03 21.25 -17.46
C PRO A 304 -49.54 20.14 -18.39
N GLU A 305 -50.20 19.98 -19.55
CA GLU A 305 -49.75 19.07 -20.60
C GLU A 305 -48.29 19.37 -21.00
N GLY A 306 -47.49 18.31 -21.10
CA GLY A 306 -46.04 18.41 -21.38
C GLY A 306 -45.16 18.70 -20.16
N ALA A 307 -45.72 18.81 -18.95
CA ALA A 307 -44.94 18.81 -17.72
C ALA A 307 -44.14 17.50 -17.58
N ASN A 308 -42.90 17.59 -17.07
CA ASN A 308 -42.05 16.41 -16.90
C ASN A 308 -42.58 15.51 -15.76
N PRO A 309 -43.05 14.29 -16.04
CA PRO A 309 -43.61 13.39 -15.02
C PRO A 309 -42.61 12.91 -13.97
N ASP A 310 -41.31 12.92 -14.30
CA ASP A 310 -40.25 12.55 -13.36
C ASP A 310 -40.21 13.48 -12.13
N LEU A 311 -40.77 14.69 -12.25
CA LEU A 311 -40.73 15.71 -11.20
C LEU A 311 -42.06 15.85 -10.44
N PHE A 312 -43.08 15.03 -10.70
CA PHE A 312 -44.41 15.17 -10.07
C PHE A 312 -44.38 15.09 -8.55
N VAL A 313 -43.49 14.28 -7.96
CA VAL A 313 -43.27 14.23 -6.50
C VAL A 313 -42.90 15.59 -5.91
N LEU A 314 -42.29 16.44 -6.72
CA LEU A 314 -41.88 17.80 -6.35
C LEU A 314 -42.88 18.85 -6.84
N THR A 315 -43.31 18.78 -8.09
CA THR A 315 -44.10 19.83 -8.73
C THR A 315 -45.56 19.84 -8.30
N VAL A 316 -46.15 18.70 -7.93
CA VAL A 316 -47.56 18.63 -7.49
C VAL A 316 -47.77 19.39 -6.17
N PRO A 317 -47.01 19.12 -5.09
CA PRO A 317 -47.10 19.94 -3.88
C PRO A 317 -46.82 21.43 -4.15
N LEU A 318 -45.84 21.71 -5.01
CA LEU A 318 -45.44 23.08 -5.33
C LEU A 318 -46.54 23.86 -6.06
N ALA A 319 -47.21 23.22 -7.03
CA ALA A 319 -48.32 23.81 -7.78
C ALA A 319 -49.55 24.08 -6.89
N LEU A 320 -49.73 23.28 -5.84
CA LEU A 320 -50.81 23.42 -4.87
C LEU A 320 -50.46 24.33 -3.68
N GLY A 321 -49.30 25.00 -3.72
CA GLY A 321 -48.88 25.98 -2.70
C GLY A 321 -48.18 25.39 -1.47
N GLU A 322 -47.97 24.08 -1.41
CA GLU A 322 -47.34 23.36 -0.29
C GLU A 322 -45.81 23.40 -0.38
N ASN A 323 -45.24 24.61 -0.23
CA ASN A 323 -43.80 24.86 -0.36
C ASN A 323 -42.94 24.03 0.61
N GLY A 324 -43.42 23.79 1.84
CA GLY A 324 -42.70 23.00 2.84
C GLY A 324 -42.58 21.53 2.44
N LEU A 325 -43.66 20.96 1.91
CA LEU A 325 -43.69 19.58 1.43
C LEU A 325 -42.86 19.42 0.14
N ALA A 326 -42.91 20.40 -0.76
CA ALA A 326 -42.04 20.45 -1.93
C ALA A 326 -40.56 20.50 -1.54
N MET A 327 -40.19 21.31 -0.53
CA MET A 327 -38.82 21.38 0.00
C MET A 327 -38.38 20.04 0.62
N LEU A 328 -39.25 19.38 1.39
CA LEU A 328 -38.97 18.07 1.98
C LEU A 328 -38.76 17.00 0.90
N SER A 329 -39.62 16.99 -0.13
CA SER A 329 -39.52 16.14 -1.31
C SER A 329 -38.20 16.36 -2.05
N PHE A 330 -37.86 17.63 -2.31
CA PHE A 330 -36.59 18.00 -2.91
C PHE A 330 -35.39 17.50 -2.10
N LEU A 331 -35.41 17.66 -0.77
CA LEU A 331 -34.34 17.19 0.10
C LEU A 331 -34.20 15.67 0.05
N GLY A 332 -35.31 14.94 -0.02
CA GLY A 332 -35.33 13.48 -0.21
C GLY A 332 -34.66 13.06 -1.52
N GLY A 333 -35.02 13.68 -2.64
CA GLY A 333 -34.43 13.39 -3.95
C GLY A 333 -32.96 13.83 -4.09
N PHE A 334 -32.62 15.01 -3.56
CA PHE A 334 -31.24 15.53 -3.51
C PHE A 334 -30.32 14.61 -2.70
N SER A 335 -30.75 14.23 -1.50
CA SER A 335 -30.02 13.28 -0.64
C SER A 335 -29.77 11.97 -1.38
N SER A 336 -30.82 11.42 -2.00
CA SER A 336 -30.77 10.18 -2.78
C SER A 336 -29.78 10.19 -3.94
N ALA A 337 -29.68 11.30 -4.65
CA ALA A 337 -28.72 11.47 -5.74
C ALA A 337 -27.28 11.60 -5.23
N THR A 338 -27.07 12.48 -4.24
CA THR A 338 -25.72 12.82 -3.76
C THR A 338 -25.01 11.64 -3.13
N SER A 339 -25.66 10.91 -2.22
CA SER A 339 -25.06 9.75 -1.56
C SER A 339 -24.79 8.59 -2.51
N MET A 340 -25.66 8.38 -3.49
CA MET A 340 -25.41 7.40 -4.55
C MET A 340 -24.09 7.72 -5.28
N VAL A 341 -23.88 8.97 -5.68
CA VAL A 341 -22.66 9.39 -6.38
C VAL A 341 -21.43 9.23 -5.48
N ILE A 342 -21.51 9.66 -4.22
CA ILE A 342 -20.41 9.56 -3.24
C ILE A 342 -19.96 8.11 -3.07
N VAL A 343 -20.89 7.20 -2.74
CA VAL A 343 -20.54 5.81 -2.44
C VAL A 343 -20.12 5.05 -3.70
N ALA A 344 -20.76 5.32 -4.85
CA ALA A 344 -20.34 4.73 -6.11
C ALA A 344 -18.92 5.18 -6.51
N ALA A 345 -18.60 6.46 -6.36
CA ALA A 345 -17.26 6.98 -6.64
C ALA A 345 -16.21 6.42 -5.67
N ILE A 346 -16.54 6.25 -4.38
CA ILE A 346 -15.64 5.60 -3.41
C ILE A 346 -15.37 4.13 -3.81
N ALA A 347 -16.43 3.36 -4.09
CA ALA A 347 -16.30 1.96 -4.48
C ALA A 347 -15.49 1.80 -5.77
N LEU A 348 -15.80 2.58 -6.81
CA LEU A 348 -15.08 2.56 -8.07
C LEU A 348 -13.63 3.04 -7.93
N SER A 349 -13.36 4.08 -7.13
CA SER A 349 -12.00 4.57 -6.91
C SER A 349 -11.10 3.53 -6.24
N THR A 350 -11.68 2.73 -5.34
CA THR A 350 -10.97 1.63 -4.68
C THR A 350 -10.61 0.54 -5.69
N MET A 351 -11.57 0.18 -6.56
CA MET A 351 -11.33 -0.80 -7.63
C MET A 351 -10.27 -0.31 -8.63
N VAL A 352 -10.39 0.93 -9.12
CA VAL A 352 -9.45 1.54 -10.07
C VAL A 352 -8.05 1.67 -9.46
N SER A 353 -7.96 2.10 -8.20
CA SER A 353 -6.67 2.19 -7.51
C SER A 353 -6.00 0.83 -7.36
N ASN A 354 -6.74 -0.20 -6.92
CA ASN A 354 -6.16 -1.51 -6.59
C ASN A 354 -5.86 -2.36 -7.83
N HIS A 355 -6.69 -2.30 -8.86
CA HIS A 355 -6.62 -3.23 -10.00
C HIS A 355 -6.07 -2.62 -11.29
N ILE A 356 -6.00 -1.28 -11.38
CA ILE A 356 -5.50 -0.58 -12.57
C ILE A 356 -4.28 0.26 -12.22
N VAL A 357 -4.44 1.27 -11.36
CA VAL A 357 -3.41 2.29 -11.14
C VAL A 357 -2.19 1.72 -10.40
N MET A 358 -2.41 0.98 -9.30
CA MET A 358 -1.29 0.46 -8.50
C MET A 358 -0.42 -0.56 -9.25
N PRO A 359 -0.97 -1.56 -9.98
CA PRO A 359 -0.15 -2.44 -10.80
C PRO A 359 0.69 -1.71 -11.85
N ILE A 360 0.11 -0.71 -12.54
CA ILE A 360 0.81 0.10 -13.53
C ILE A 360 1.92 0.93 -12.87
N TRP A 361 1.62 1.56 -11.72
CA TRP A 361 2.61 2.35 -10.98
C TRP A 361 3.81 1.53 -10.51
N LEU A 362 3.58 0.28 -10.07
CA LEU A 362 4.64 -0.65 -9.69
C LEU A 362 5.48 -1.12 -10.89
N GLN A 363 4.87 -1.33 -12.06
CA GLN A 363 5.59 -1.72 -13.28
C GLN A 363 6.48 -0.59 -13.83
N LEU A 364 6.08 0.67 -13.64
CA LEU A 364 6.79 1.84 -14.17
C LEU A 364 7.95 2.33 -13.28
N ARG A 365 8.10 1.84 -12.04
CA ARG A 365 9.19 2.23 -11.14
C ARG A 365 10.24 1.11 -11.01
N PRO A 366 11.48 1.31 -11.49
CA PRO A 366 12.58 0.37 -11.27
C PRO A 366 12.91 0.24 -9.77
N SER A 367 13.38 -0.94 -9.36
CA SER A 367 13.77 -1.32 -8.00
C SER A 367 14.52 -0.21 -7.25
N GLY A 368 13.86 0.43 -6.27
CA GLY A 368 14.45 1.50 -5.46
C GLY A 368 13.46 2.30 -4.60
N ALA A 369 12.16 2.28 -4.91
CA ALA A 369 11.14 2.99 -4.15
C ALA A 369 10.46 2.11 -3.08
N SER A 370 11.22 1.63 -2.09
CA SER A 370 10.67 0.91 -0.93
C SER A 370 10.71 1.75 0.34
N VAL A 371 10.21 2.99 0.27
CA VAL A 371 9.82 3.74 1.47
C VAL A 371 8.31 3.60 1.60
N SER A 372 7.82 3.00 2.69
CA SER A 372 6.39 2.74 2.94
C SER A 372 5.47 3.98 2.75
N GLY A 373 6.01 5.19 2.84
CA GLY A 373 5.30 6.46 2.60
C GLY A 373 4.90 6.69 1.13
N ASP A 374 5.73 6.27 0.17
CA ASP A 374 5.50 6.52 -1.26
C ASP A 374 4.29 5.74 -1.78
N VAL A 375 4.15 4.49 -1.36
CA VAL A 375 3.01 3.62 -1.73
C VAL A 375 1.70 4.17 -1.17
N ARG A 376 1.69 4.60 0.09
CA ARG A 376 0.53 5.21 0.75
C ARG A 376 0.06 6.46 -0.01
N ASN A 377 0.97 7.35 -0.34
CA ASN A 377 0.66 8.57 -1.08
C ASN A 377 0.19 8.28 -2.51
N ALA A 378 0.81 7.31 -3.19
CA ALA A 378 0.40 6.89 -4.53
C ALA A 378 -1.05 6.35 -4.53
N VAL A 379 -1.42 5.50 -3.57
CA VAL A 379 -2.79 4.98 -3.42
C VAL A 379 -3.79 6.11 -3.14
N LEU A 380 -3.45 7.06 -2.25
CA LEU A 380 -4.32 8.22 -1.98
C LEU A 380 -4.55 9.07 -3.22
N MET A 381 -3.48 9.44 -3.95
CA MET A 381 -3.61 10.22 -5.18
C MET A 381 -4.41 9.46 -6.23
N ALA A 382 -4.16 8.15 -6.39
CA ALA A 382 -4.91 7.31 -7.30
C ALA A 382 -6.41 7.32 -7.00
N ARG A 383 -6.81 7.18 -5.72
CA ARG A 383 -8.22 7.27 -5.34
C ARG A 383 -8.81 8.66 -5.61
N ARG A 384 -8.12 9.74 -5.24
CA ARG A 384 -8.59 11.12 -5.45
C ARG A 384 -8.82 11.43 -6.94
N ILE A 385 -7.85 11.10 -7.78
CA ILE A 385 -7.94 11.28 -9.24
C ILE A 385 -9.07 10.42 -9.80
N SER A 386 -9.19 9.17 -9.34
CA SER A 386 -10.26 8.27 -9.80
C SER A 386 -11.66 8.77 -9.43
N ILE A 387 -11.86 9.32 -8.22
CA ILE A 387 -13.13 9.93 -7.80
C ILE A 387 -13.51 11.07 -8.76
N VAL A 388 -12.59 12.00 -9.00
CA VAL A 388 -12.81 13.13 -9.91
C VAL A 388 -13.10 12.63 -11.32
N GLY A 389 -12.32 11.66 -11.82
CA GLY A 389 -12.49 11.08 -13.14
C GLY A 389 -13.85 10.40 -13.32
N VAL A 390 -14.30 9.59 -12.36
CA VAL A 390 -15.59 8.88 -12.41
C VAL A 390 -16.76 9.85 -12.39
N VAL A 391 -16.73 10.88 -11.54
CA VAL A 391 -17.79 11.91 -11.50
C VAL A 391 -17.80 12.73 -12.80
N MET A 392 -16.62 13.08 -13.33
CA MET A 392 -16.51 13.79 -14.61
C MET A 392 -16.97 12.96 -15.81
N LEU A 393 -16.76 11.64 -15.82
CA LEU A 393 -17.34 10.75 -16.83
C LEU A 393 -18.87 10.79 -16.80
N GLY A 394 -19.47 10.80 -15.60
CA GLY A 394 -20.91 10.98 -15.44
C GLY A 394 -21.41 12.33 -15.96
N TYR A 395 -20.68 13.41 -15.68
CA TYR A 395 -20.99 14.73 -16.23
C TYR A 395 -20.86 14.78 -17.76
N LEU A 396 -19.81 14.18 -18.32
CA LEU A 396 -19.60 14.11 -19.76
C LEU A 396 -20.72 13.33 -20.44
N TYR A 397 -21.12 12.19 -19.89
CA TYR A 397 -22.27 11.44 -20.36
C TYR A 397 -23.54 12.29 -20.31
N TYR A 398 -23.82 12.96 -19.18
CA TYR A 398 -24.97 13.86 -19.06
C TYR A 398 -24.99 14.95 -20.13
N ARG A 399 -23.82 15.54 -20.45
CA ARG A 399 -23.70 16.58 -21.48
C ARG A 399 -23.90 16.05 -22.89
N MET A 400 -23.44 14.83 -23.17
CA MET A 400 -23.49 14.22 -24.50
C MET A 400 -24.82 13.51 -24.77
N SER A 401 -25.48 13.01 -23.74
CA SER A 401 -26.82 12.43 -23.83
C SER A 401 -27.80 13.52 -24.25
N SER A 402 -28.57 13.30 -25.32
CA SER A 402 -29.66 14.22 -25.69
C SER A 402 -30.65 14.29 -24.52
N GLY A 403 -30.75 15.44 -23.86
CA GLY A 403 -31.46 15.63 -22.59
C GLY A 403 -32.99 15.40 -22.59
N GLY A 404 -33.53 14.73 -23.61
CA GLY A 404 -34.93 14.32 -23.72
C GLY A 404 -35.22 12.87 -23.31
N GLU A 405 -34.20 12.06 -22.98
CA GLU A 405 -34.45 10.72 -22.44
C GLU A 405 -34.99 10.77 -21.01
N ALA A 406 -36.01 9.94 -20.73
CA ALA A 406 -36.57 9.74 -19.40
C ALA A 406 -35.49 9.28 -18.41
N LEU A 407 -35.52 9.77 -17.17
CA LEU A 407 -34.56 9.33 -16.14
C LEU A 407 -34.55 7.81 -16.01
N ALA A 408 -35.69 7.16 -16.21
CA ALA A 408 -35.80 5.73 -16.09
C ALA A 408 -34.97 4.94 -17.10
N SER A 409 -34.89 5.37 -18.36
CA SER A 409 -34.16 4.64 -19.42
C SER A 409 -32.66 4.63 -19.16
N ILE A 410 -32.09 5.77 -18.77
CA ILE A 410 -30.67 5.94 -18.49
C ILE A 410 -30.21 4.97 -17.38
N GLY A 411 -31.05 4.78 -16.35
CA GLY A 411 -30.76 3.84 -15.26
C GLY A 411 -30.69 2.38 -15.72
N LEU A 412 -31.58 1.99 -16.65
CA LEU A 412 -31.65 0.64 -17.18
C LEU A 412 -30.45 0.29 -18.08
N VAL A 413 -29.90 1.27 -18.81
CA VAL A 413 -28.64 1.09 -19.57
C VAL A 413 -27.52 0.63 -18.66
N ALA A 414 -27.36 1.29 -17.50
CA ALA A 414 -26.36 0.95 -16.51
C ALA A 414 -26.62 -0.43 -15.86
N PHE A 415 -27.87 -0.75 -15.52
CA PHE A 415 -28.20 -2.08 -15.00
C PHE A 415 -27.83 -3.19 -15.98
N CYS A 416 -28.06 -2.99 -17.28
CA CYS A 416 -27.74 -3.98 -18.31
C CYS A 416 -26.25 -4.19 -18.47
N GLY A 417 -25.45 -3.12 -18.34
CA GLY A 417 -24.00 -3.21 -18.37
C GLY A 417 -23.43 -3.97 -17.18
N LEU A 418 -23.90 -3.68 -15.96
CA LEU A 418 -23.42 -4.35 -14.75
C LEU A 418 -23.92 -5.79 -14.63
N ALA A 419 -25.09 -6.10 -15.18
CA ALA A 419 -25.61 -7.47 -15.22
C ALA A 419 -24.67 -8.43 -15.95
N GLN A 420 -23.83 -7.95 -16.88
CA GLN A 420 -22.85 -8.78 -17.59
C GLN A 420 -21.86 -9.48 -16.65
N VAL A 421 -21.67 -8.97 -15.44
CA VAL A 421 -20.81 -9.58 -14.41
C VAL A 421 -21.43 -10.86 -13.82
N LEU A 422 -22.77 -10.99 -13.90
CA LEU A 422 -23.55 -12.01 -13.20
C LEU A 422 -23.17 -13.47 -13.58
N PRO A 423 -22.97 -13.86 -14.85
CA PRO A 423 -22.65 -15.25 -15.19
C PRO A 423 -21.33 -15.72 -14.56
N ALA A 424 -20.27 -14.91 -14.68
CA ALA A 424 -18.97 -15.20 -14.07
C ALA A 424 -19.04 -15.18 -12.53
N PHE A 425 -19.86 -14.29 -11.96
CA PHE A 425 -20.13 -14.21 -10.52
C PHE A 425 -20.82 -15.47 -9.98
N LEU A 426 -21.95 -15.87 -10.58
CA LEU A 426 -22.72 -17.06 -10.14
C LEU A 426 -21.97 -18.35 -10.44
N GLY A 427 -21.36 -18.47 -11.62
CA GLY A 427 -20.51 -19.60 -11.98
C GLY A 427 -19.34 -19.76 -11.00
N GLY A 428 -18.74 -18.65 -10.57
CA GLY A 428 -17.70 -18.66 -9.56
C GLY A 428 -18.15 -19.21 -8.20
N MET A 429 -19.39 -18.93 -7.80
CA MET A 429 -19.94 -19.37 -6.50
C MET A 429 -20.44 -20.81 -6.48
N PHE A 430 -20.95 -21.33 -7.61
CA PHE A 430 -21.67 -22.61 -7.65
C PHE A 430 -21.03 -23.66 -8.55
N TRP A 431 -20.18 -23.28 -9.50
CA TRP A 431 -19.59 -24.20 -10.47
C TRP A 431 -18.08 -24.37 -10.24
N ARG A 432 -17.68 -25.58 -9.82
CA ARG A 432 -16.26 -25.92 -9.59
C ARG A 432 -15.43 -25.85 -10.87
N GLY A 433 -15.99 -26.30 -12.00
CA GLY A 433 -15.32 -26.35 -13.30
C GLY A 433 -15.24 -25.02 -14.05
N ALA A 434 -15.80 -23.93 -13.52
CA ALA A 434 -15.69 -22.61 -14.14
C ALA A 434 -14.22 -22.15 -14.21
N THR A 435 -13.78 -21.73 -15.39
CA THR A 435 -12.38 -21.35 -15.65
C THR A 435 -12.20 -19.85 -15.82
N ARG A 436 -10.97 -19.36 -15.58
CA ARG A 436 -10.61 -17.95 -15.81
C ARG A 436 -10.83 -17.54 -17.28
N LEU A 437 -10.45 -18.40 -18.23
CA LEU A 437 -10.61 -18.12 -19.66
C LEU A 437 -12.07 -18.01 -20.05
N GLY A 438 -12.93 -18.88 -19.50
CA GLY A 438 -14.37 -18.78 -19.67
C GLY A 438 -14.91 -17.46 -19.13
N ALA A 439 -14.52 -17.06 -17.92
CA ALA A 439 -14.94 -15.80 -17.33
C ALA A 439 -14.56 -14.59 -18.21
N ILE A 440 -13.32 -14.55 -18.73
CA ILE A 440 -12.87 -13.48 -19.64
C ILE A 440 -13.71 -13.48 -20.92
N ALA A 441 -13.89 -14.63 -21.57
CA ALA A 441 -14.63 -14.73 -22.83
C ALA A 441 -16.11 -14.32 -22.70
N GLY A 442 -16.78 -14.75 -21.62
CA GLY A 442 -18.16 -14.36 -21.34
C GLY A 442 -18.30 -12.86 -21.09
N LEU A 443 -17.46 -12.31 -20.22
CA LEU A 443 -17.49 -10.89 -19.87
C LEU A 443 -17.19 -10.01 -21.08
N THR A 444 -16.19 -10.35 -21.91
CA THR A 444 -15.84 -9.56 -23.09
C THR A 444 -16.93 -9.62 -24.16
N ALA A 445 -17.50 -10.81 -24.42
CA ALA A 445 -18.58 -10.96 -25.40
C ALA A 445 -19.83 -10.18 -24.98
N GLY A 446 -20.29 -10.35 -23.73
CA GLY A 446 -21.45 -9.63 -23.20
C GLY A 446 -21.25 -8.12 -23.16
N PHE A 447 -20.08 -7.68 -22.70
CA PHE A 447 -19.72 -6.27 -22.64
C PHE A 447 -19.67 -5.63 -24.02
N ALA A 448 -19.05 -6.28 -25.02
CA ALA A 448 -18.96 -5.75 -26.38
C ALA A 448 -20.34 -5.61 -27.04
N ILE A 449 -21.22 -6.60 -26.86
CA ILE A 449 -22.59 -6.55 -27.41
C ILE A 449 -23.40 -5.45 -26.74
N TRP A 450 -23.42 -5.39 -25.40
CA TRP A 450 -24.11 -4.33 -24.67
C TRP A 450 -23.60 -2.94 -25.05
N LEU A 451 -22.27 -2.79 -25.20
CA LEU A 451 -21.65 -1.54 -25.59
C LEU A 451 -22.18 -1.09 -26.96
N TYR A 452 -22.26 -2.02 -27.91
CA TYR A 452 -22.71 -1.76 -29.28
C TYR A 452 -24.22 -1.52 -29.40
N THR A 453 -25.05 -2.34 -28.75
CA THR A 453 -26.51 -2.34 -28.95
C THR A 453 -27.26 -1.36 -28.07
N LEU A 454 -26.69 -0.95 -26.93
CA LEU A 454 -27.39 -0.14 -25.94
C LEU A 454 -26.60 1.08 -25.46
N TYR A 455 -25.34 0.92 -25.05
CA TYR A 455 -24.57 2.02 -24.46
C TYR A 455 -24.18 3.11 -25.47
N LEU A 456 -23.71 2.73 -26.66
CA LEU A 456 -23.34 3.72 -27.67
C LEU A 456 -24.57 4.41 -28.30
N PRO A 457 -25.67 3.70 -28.62
CA PRO A 457 -26.91 4.33 -29.08
C PRO A 457 -27.53 5.32 -28.08
N SER A 458 -27.33 5.14 -26.77
CA SER A 458 -27.92 6.01 -25.74
C SER A 458 -27.33 7.43 -25.70
N PHE A 459 -26.27 7.72 -26.47
CA PHE A 459 -25.79 9.09 -26.69
C PHE A 459 -26.55 9.83 -27.80
N GLY A 460 -27.50 9.17 -28.46
CA GLY A 460 -28.19 9.68 -29.64
C GLY A 460 -27.52 9.28 -30.96
N VAL A 461 -28.35 9.09 -31.99
CA VAL A 461 -27.93 8.71 -33.34
C VAL A 461 -27.07 9.83 -33.94
N GLY A 462 -25.87 9.50 -34.42
CA GLY A 462 -24.95 10.46 -35.03
C GLY A 462 -23.99 11.18 -34.07
N THR A 463 -24.16 11.03 -32.74
CA THR A 463 -23.25 11.65 -31.75
C THR A 463 -21.92 10.90 -31.65
N ILE A 464 -21.98 9.60 -31.37
CA ILE A 464 -20.80 8.71 -31.30
C ILE A 464 -20.87 7.65 -32.38
N LEU A 465 -22.02 6.98 -32.51
CA LEU A 465 -22.24 6.02 -33.58
C LEU A 465 -22.63 6.76 -34.87
N PRO A 466 -21.88 6.57 -35.97
CA PRO A 466 -22.27 7.09 -37.27
C PRO A 466 -23.66 6.60 -37.68
N VAL A 467 -24.45 7.48 -38.30
CA VAL A 467 -25.80 7.18 -38.79
C VAL A 467 -25.79 5.96 -39.73
N SER A 468 -24.75 5.83 -40.56
CA SER A 468 -24.58 4.70 -41.47
C SER A 468 -24.51 3.34 -40.78
N ILE A 469 -23.95 3.25 -39.57
CA ILE A 469 -23.86 2.00 -38.81
C ILE A 469 -25.21 1.65 -38.18
N VAL A 470 -25.97 2.66 -37.72
CA VAL A 470 -27.32 2.45 -37.19
C VAL A 470 -28.25 1.97 -38.31
N GLU A 471 -28.19 2.61 -39.49
CA GLU A 471 -29.07 2.31 -40.61
C GLU A 471 -28.68 1.05 -41.38
N ASN A 472 -27.39 0.79 -41.61
CA ASN A 472 -26.94 -0.32 -42.46
C ASN A 472 -26.27 -1.46 -41.69
N GLY A 473 -26.03 -1.28 -40.38
CA GLY A 473 -25.29 -2.22 -39.55
C GLY A 473 -23.78 -2.11 -39.69
N LEU A 474 -23.04 -2.78 -38.80
CA LEU A 474 -21.58 -2.78 -38.83
C LEU A 474 -21.06 -3.33 -40.17
N PHE A 475 -20.08 -2.65 -40.78
CA PHE A 475 -19.52 -2.98 -42.10
C PHE A 475 -20.54 -2.98 -43.26
N GLY A 476 -21.72 -2.36 -43.09
CA GLY A 476 -22.80 -2.36 -44.09
C GLY A 476 -23.62 -3.66 -44.11
N LEU A 477 -23.42 -4.55 -43.13
CA LEU A 477 -24.19 -5.78 -42.99
C LEU A 477 -25.46 -5.53 -42.19
N SER A 478 -26.62 -5.60 -42.85
CA SER A 478 -27.93 -5.34 -42.23
C SER A 478 -28.31 -6.28 -41.07
N TRP A 479 -27.61 -7.41 -40.93
CA TRP A 479 -27.74 -8.33 -39.79
C TRP A 479 -27.00 -7.86 -38.53
N LEU A 480 -26.06 -6.93 -38.67
CA LEU A 480 -25.29 -6.37 -37.56
C LEU A 480 -25.81 -4.98 -37.19
N LYS A 481 -27.12 -4.75 -37.26
CA LYS A 481 -27.69 -3.49 -36.77
C LYS A 481 -27.77 -3.48 -35.24
N PRO A 482 -27.44 -2.37 -34.57
CA PRO A 482 -27.49 -2.28 -33.10
C PRO A 482 -28.86 -2.59 -32.49
N ASP A 483 -29.93 -2.19 -33.17
CA ASP A 483 -31.34 -2.30 -32.76
C ASP A 483 -32.04 -3.57 -33.29
N ALA A 484 -31.39 -4.29 -34.20
CA ALA A 484 -31.95 -5.46 -34.87
C ALA A 484 -30.87 -6.50 -35.24
N LEU A 485 -30.06 -6.92 -34.27
CA LEU A 485 -29.09 -7.99 -34.46
C LEU A 485 -29.75 -9.25 -35.01
N PHE A 486 -29.08 -9.85 -35.99
CA PHE A 486 -29.53 -11.02 -36.76
C PHE A 486 -30.87 -10.81 -37.48
N GLY A 487 -31.26 -9.56 -37.74
CA GLY A 487 -32.49 -9.22 -38.44
C GLY A 487 -33.77 -9.38 -37.61
N ILE A 488 -33.65 -9.64 -36.31
CA ILE A 488 -34.81 -9.73 -35.40
C ILE A 488 -35.32 -8.31 -35.11
N ARG A 489 -36.49 -7.98 -35.65
CA ARG A 489 -37.19 -6.70 -35.44
C ARG A 489 -38.41 -6.91 -34.55
N GLY A 490 -38.79 -5.87 -33.81
CA GLY A 490 -40.01 -5.86 -32.97
C GLY A 490 -39.79 -6.13 -31.49
N MET A 491 -38.54 -6.34 -31.04
CA MET A 491 -38.20 -6.28 -29.62
C MET A 491 -37.88 -4.85 -29.22
N ASP A 492 -38.28 -4.47 -28.01
CA ASP A 492 -37.80 -3.24 -27.37
C ASP A 492 -36.25 -3.23 -27.29
N GLN A 493 -35.63 -2.06 -27.48
CA GLN A 493 -34.17 -1.93 -27.56
C GLN A 493 -33.45 -2.45 -26.31
N LEU A 494 -33.98 -2.18 -25.12
CA LEU A 494 -33.39 -2.66 -23.87
C LEU A 494 -33.48 -4.19 -23.79
N MET A 495 -34.63 -4.76 -24.15
CA MET A 495 -34.82 -6.23 -24.14
C MET A 495 -33.96 -6.92 -25.19
N HIS A 496 -33.83 -6.34 -26.38
CA HIS A 496 -32.96 -6.83 -27.44
C HIS A 496 -31.50 -6.88 -26.99
N ALA A 497 -31.02 -5.78 -26.41
CA ALA A 497 -29.66 -5.69 -25.87
C ALA A 497 -29.44 -6.66 -24.69
N LEU A 498 -30.38 -6.72 -23.75
CA LEU A 498 -30.31 -7.63 -22.59
C LEU A 498 -30.23 -9.09 -23.04
N PHE A 499 -31.11 -9.51 -23.95
CA PHE A 499 -31.18 -10.88 -24.43
C PHE A 499 -29.86 -11.28 -25.12
N TRP A 500 -29.43 -10.53 -26.13
CA TRP A 500 -28.24 -10.90 -26.90
C TRP A 500 -26.95 -10.81 -26.09
N SER A 501 -26.77 -9.73 -25.32
CA SER A 501 -25.57 -9.59 -24.49
C SER A 501 -25.47 -10.74 -23.47
N MET A 502 -26.57 -11.10 -22.79
CA MET A 502 -26.57 -12.20 -21.84
C MET A 502 -26.41 -13.57 -22.47
N VAL A 503 -27.07 -13.85 -23.61
CA VAL A 503 -26.94 -15.13 -24.30
C VAL A 503 -25.48 -15.36 -24.72
N PHE A 504 -24.86 -14.40 -25.39
CA PHE A 504 -23.46 -14.52 -25.81
C PHE A 504 -22.49 -14.58 -24.62
N ASN A 505 -22.78 -13.83 -23.55
CA ASN A 505 -22.00 -13.90 -22.31
C ASN A 505 -22.03 -15.29 -21.69
N VAL A 506 -23.24 -15.81 -21.41
CA VAL A 506 -23.43 -17.13 -20.78
C VAL A 506 -22.89 -18.25 -21.67
N VAL A 507 -23.19 -18.23 -22.97
CA VAL A 507 -22.72 -19.27 -23.90
C VAL A 507 -21.20 -19.25 -23.99
N SER A 508 -20.58 -18.08 -24.16
CA SER A 508 -19.10 -18.00 -24.23
C SER A 508 -18.46 -18.42 -22.91
N PHE A 509 -19.04 -18.01 -21.77
CA PHE A 509 -18.59 -18.41 -20.44
C PHE A 509 -18.62 -19.93 -20.25
N VAL A 510 -19.75 -20.56 -20.57
CA VAL A 510 -19.97 -22.00 -20.40
C VAL A 510 -19.12 -22.80 -21.38
N VAL A 511 -19.18 -22.50 -22.68
CA VAL A 511 -18.45 -23.25 -23.72
C VAL A 511 -16.95 -23.19 -23.48
N VAL A 512 -16.39 -22.01 -23.25
CA VAL A 512 -14.95 -21.89 -23.00
C VAL A 512 -14.57 -22.55 -21.67
N SER A 513 -15.40 -22.48 -20.62
CA SER A 513 -15.13 -23.20 -19.36
C SER A 513 -15.19 -24.72 -19.50
N LEU A 514 -16.01 -25.25 -20.40
CA LEU A 514 -16.10 -26.69 -20.65
C LEU A 514 -14.94 -27.20 -21.54
N VAL A 515 -14.45 -26.38 -22.46
CA VAL A 515 -13.38 -26.75 -23.40
C VAL A 515 -11.98 -26.50 -22.80
N THR A 516 -11.87 -25.65 -21.78
CA THR A 516 -10.60 -25.35 -21.10
C THR A 516 -10.51 -26.02 -19.73
N PHE A 517 -9.29 -26.25 -19.25
CA PHE A 517 -9.05 -26.84 -17.93
C PHE A 517 -8.65 -25.77 -16.90
N PRO A 518 -9.22 -25.80 -15.68
CA PRO A 518 -8.86 -24.85 -14.63
C PRO A 518 -7.44 -25.10 -14.11
N SER A 519 -6.67 -24.03 -13.95
CA SER A 519 -5.33 -24.09 -13.36
C SER A 519 -5.35 -24.62 -11.92
N PRO A 520 -4.23 -25.14 -11.37
CA PRO A 520 -4.19 -25.64 -9.99
C PRO A 520 -4.67 -24.62 -8.95
N LEU A 521 -4.27 -23.35 -9.09
CA LEU A 521 -4.74 -22.25 -8.24
C LEU A 521 -6.25 -21.99 -8.40
N GLU A 522 -6.79 -22.08 -9.62
CA GLU A 522 -8.24 -21.98 -9.87
C GLU A 522 -9.01 -23.12 -9.20
N ARG A 523 -8.49 -24.34 -9.21
CA ARG A 523 -9.11 -25.51 -8.56
C ARG A 523 -9.15 -25.37 -7.04
N LEU A 524 -8.04 -24.91 -6.44
CA LEU A 524 -7.98 -24.66 -5.00
C LEU A 524 -8.97 -23.56 -4.57
N GLN A 525 -9.01 -22.45 -5.31
CA GLN A 525 -9.99 -21.38 -5.05
C GLN A 525 -11.43 -21.84 -5.30
N ALA A 526 -11.67 -22.66 -6.33
CA ALA A 526 -12.98 -23.26 -6.61
C ALA A 526 -13.50 -24.07 -5.43
N ALA A 527 -12.65 -24.92 -4.84
CA ALA A 527 -13.03 -25.73 -3.71
C ALA A 527 -13.44 -24.85 -2.51
N GLN A 528 -12.65 -23.81 -2.21
CA GLN A 528 -12.94 -22.89 -1.09
C GLN A 528 -14.23 -22.09 -1.28
N PHE A 529 -14.53 -21.64 -2.51
CA PHE A 529 -15.75 -20.88 -2.81
C PHE A 529 -16.98 -21.78 -2.84
N VAL A 530 -16.91 -22.92 -3.52
CA VAL A 530 -18.06 -23.80 -3.71
C VAL A 530 -18.41 -24.52 -2.40
N ASN A 531 -17.41 -24.99 -1.64
CA ASN A 531 -17.59 -25.74 -0.40
C ASN A 531 -17.36 -24.87 0.84
N ILE A 532 -17.66 -23.57 0.76
CA ILE A 532 -17.43 -22.63 1.85
C ILE A 532 -18.12 -23.05 3.15
N PHE A 533 -19.26 -23.75 3.08
CA PHE A 533 -19.98 -24.26 4.25
C PHE A 533 -19.34 -25.51 4.88
N ASP A 534 -18.64 -26.32 4.09
CA ASP A 534 -17.99 -27.55 4.58
C ASP A 534 -16.72 -27.22 5.36
N HIS A 535 -16.01 -26.17 4.94
CA HIS A 535 -14.73 -25.75 5.53
C HIS A 535 -14.87 -24.71 6.64
N SER A 536 -16.10 -24.21 6.90
CA SER A 536 -16.38 -23.22 7.95
C SER A 536 -17.16 -23.78 9.13
N ALA A 537 -17.48 -25.08 9.13
CA ALA A 537 -18.09 -25.77 10.26
C ALA A 537 -17.04 -26.16 11.31
N SER A 538 -16.45 -25.16 11.97
CA SER A 538 -16.00 -25.37 13.34
C SER A 538 -17.24 -25.47 14.24
N ALA A 539 -17.28 -26.51 15.06
CA ALA A 539 -18.33 -26.89 16.03
C ALA A 539 -19.57 -27.63 15.48
N ARG A 540 -19.42 -28.94 15.22
CA ARG A 540 -20.50 -29.92 15.46
C ARG A 540 -20.00 -31.04 16.37
N SER A 541 -20.49 -30.99 17.60
CA SER A 541 -20.88 -32.12 18.47
C SER A 541 -20.06 -33.40 18.32
N TRP A 542 -19.02 -33.49 19.14
CA TRP A 542 -18.20 -34.67 19.32
C TRP A 542 -18.93 -35.73 20.14
N SER A 543 -19.22 -36.87 19.54
CA SER A 543 -19.59 -38.09 20.27
C SER A 543 -18.67 -39.22 19.81
N GLY A 544 -17.42 -39.22 20.27
CA GLY A 544 -16.46 -40.30 20.05
C GLY A 544 -16.60 -41.36 21.15
N GLY A 545 -16.95 -42.59 20.77
CA GLY A 545 -16.96 -43.76 21.66
C GLY A 545 -15.56 -44.38 21.81
N THR A 546 -15.43 -45.29 22.78
CA THR A 546 -14.17 -46.00 23.14
C THR A 546 -13.51 -46.76 21.99
N ALA A 547 -14.28 -47.18 20.97
CA ALA A 547 -13.77 -47.89 19.80
C ALA A 547 -12.77 -47.08 18.97
N GLN A 548 -12.89 -45.74 18.94
CA GLN A 548 -11.97 -44.88 18.16
C GLN A 548 -10.61 -44.70 18.86
N THR A 549 -10.55 -44.79 20.19
CA THR A 549 -9.28 -44.69 20.93
C THR A 549 -8.43 -45.95 20.75
N GLU A 550 -9.05 -47.11 20.57
CA GLU A 550 -8.34 -48.38 20.31
C GLU A 550 -7.58 -48.31 18.99
N ASP A 551 -8.21 -47.80 17.93
CA ASP A 551 -7.59 -47.63 16.62
C ASP A 551 -6.43 -46.61 16.67
N LEU A 552 -6.59 -45.52 17.41
CA LEU A 552 -5.51 -44.55 17.67
C LEU A 552 -4.34 -45.18 18.41
N MET A 553 -4.60 -46.08 19.38
CA MET A 553 -3.56 -46.80 20.11
C MET A 553 -2.78 -47.72 19.17
N VAL A 554 -3.46 -48.50 18.33
CA VAL A 554 -2.81 -49.41 17.38
C VAL A 554 -1.92 -48.65 16.39
N MET A 555 -2.40 -47.51 15.88
CA MET A 555 -1.61 -46.63 15.02
C MET A 555 -0.39 -46.08 15.77
N ALA A 556 -0.58 -45.54 16.97
CA ALA A 556 0.50 -44.95 17.75
C ALA A 556 1.59 -45.99 18.10
N GLN A 557 1.20 -47.22 18.44
CA GLN A 557 2.15 -48.30 18.73
C GLN A 557 3.01 -48.70 17.52
N ARG A 558 2.46 -48.60 16.30
CA ARG A 558 3.22 -48.89 15.07
C ARG A 558 4.23 -47.81 14.73
N ILE A 559 3.99 -46.56 15.13
CA ILE A 559 4.80 -45.40 14.75
C ILE A 559 5.80 -45.03 15.85
N LEU A 560 5.34 -44.90 17.10
CA LEU A 560 6.15 -44.51 18.26
C LEU A 560 6.76 -45.71 18.99
N GLY A 561 6.25 -46.92 18.72
CA GLY A 561 6.59 -48.12 19.48
C GLY A 561 5.64 -48.37 20.66
N ALA A 562 5.51 -49.64 21.05
CA ALA A 562 4.48 -50.09 21.98
C ALA A 562 4.58 -49.45 23.38
N GLY A 563 5.80 -49.28 23.90
CA GLY A 563 6.03 -48.73 25.24
C GLY A 563 5.71 -47.24 25.35
N GLU A 564 6.16 -46.44 24.39
CA GLU A 564 5.97 -44.98 24.38
C GLU A 564 4.50 -44.62 24.13
N ALA A 565 3.87 -45.29 23.17
CA ALA A 565 2.44 -45.12 22.90
C ALA A 565 1.58 -45.49 24.13
N GLN A 566 1.84 -46.64 24.77
CA GLN A 566 1.12 -47.01 25.99
C GLN A 566 1.32 -46.01 27.13
N ALA A 567 2.55 -45.52 27.32
CA ALA A 567 2.85 -44.53 28.36
C ALA A 567 2.10 -43.21 28.13
N LEU A 568 2.03 -42.73 26.88
CA LEU A 568 1.32 -41.50 26.52
C LEU A 568 -0.19 -41.60 26.76
N PHE A 569 -0.80 -42.72 26.35
CA PHE A 569 -2.22 -42.98 26.53
C PHE A 569 -2.59 -43.21 28.00
N LEU A 570 -1.77 -43.97 28.76
CA LEU A 570 -1.98 -44.17 30.21
C LEU A 570 -1.84 -42.87 31.00
N ARG A 571 -0.89 -42.00 30.62
CA ARG A 571 -0.72 -40.68 31.23
C ARG A 571 -1.98 -39.82 31.07
N HIS A 572 -2.59 -39.85 29.89
CA HIS A 572 -3.81 -39.08 29.62
C HIS A 572 -5.06 -39.74 30.20
N ALA A 573 -5.15 -41.07 30.22
CA ALA A 573 -6.24 -41.79 30.89
C ALA A 573 -6.27 -41.47 32.40
N ARG A 574 -5.10 -41.45 33.06
CA ARG A 574 -4.97 -41.05 34.47
C ARG A 574 -5.33 -39.59 34.70
N ARG A 575 -4.92 -38.67 33.81
CA ARG A 575 -5.30 -37.24 33.90
C ARG A 575 -6.79 -37.01 33.75
N GLN A 576 -7.46 -37.82 32.93
CA GLN A 576 -8.91 -37.76 32.73
C GLN A 576 -9.70 -38.51 33.83
N GLY A 577 -9.03 -39.18 34.78
CA GLY A 577 -9.68 -39.91 35.88
C GLY A 577 -10.45 -41.17 35.44
N VAL A 578 -10.17 -41.69 34.24
CA VAL A 578 -10.88 -42.85 33.68
C VAL A 578 -10.32 -44.14 34.27
N ARG A 579 -11.18 -45.07 34.70
CA ARG A 579 -10.78 -46.38 35.29
C ARG A 579 -10.24 -47.38 34.25
N GLY A 580 -10.39 -47.11 32.96
CA GLY A 580 -9.90 -47.95 31.86
C GLY A 580 -8.48 -47.61 31.41
N ASN A 581 -7.87 -48.50 30.61
CA ASN A 581 -6.51 -48.34 30.10
C ASN A 581 -6.39 -47.37 28.91
N LEU A 582 -7.50 -46.78 28.44
CA LEU A 582 -7.55 -45.89 27.28
C LEU A 582 -8.25 -44.57 27.64
N PRO A 583 -7.70 -43.40 27.22
CA PRO A 583 -8.33 -42.10 27.42
C PRO A 583 -9.54 -41.90 26.49
N ALA A 584 -10.44 -41.00 26.87
CA ALA A 584 -11.40 -40.46 25.92
C ALA A 584 -10.65 -39.60 24.87
N PRO A 585 -11.06 -39.61 23.59
CA PRO A 585 -10.40 -38.86 22.53
C PRO A 585 -10.76 -37.37 22.62
N THR A 586 -10.25 -36.67 23.64
CA THR A 586 -10.44 -35.22 23.87
C THR A 586 -9.45 -34.39 23.01
N PRO A 587 -9.64 -33.06 22.82
CA PRO A 587 -8.80 -32.30 21.89
C PRO A 587 -7.38 -32.25 22.41
N ASP A 588 -7.25 -32.02 23.71
CA ASP A 588 -5.98 -32.03 24.43
C ASP A 588 -5.22 -33.35 24.24
N PHE A 589 -5.92 -34.48 24.16
CA PHE A 589 -5.30 -35.77 23.95
C PHE A 589 -4.91 -35.97 22.48
N LEU A 590 -5.78 -35.61 21.53
CA LEU A 590 -5.48 -35.71 20.10
C LEU A 590 -4.34 -34.77 19.69
N GLU A 591 -4.29 -33.54 20.21
CA GLU A 591 -3.21 -32.59 19.98
C GLU A 591 -1.90 -33.08 20.58
N ALA A 592 -1.95 -33.66 21.79
CA ALA A 592 -0.76 -34.29 22.38
C ALA A 592 -0.29 -35.51 21.57
N LEU A 593 -1.21 -36.35 21.09
CA LEU A 593 -0.90 -37.50 20.26
C LEU A 593 -0.34 -37.08 18.90
N GLU A 594 -0.95 -36.09 18.25
CA GLU A 594 -0.51 -35.52 16.98
C GLU A 594 0.87 -34.88 17.11
N ARG A 595 1.13 -34.15 18.20
CA ARG A 595 2.44 -33.56 18.47
C ARG A 595 3.53 -34.62 18.66
N GLU A 596 3.21 -35.72 19.32
CA GLU A 596 4.16 -36.82 19.50
C GLU A 596 4.42 -37.56 18.18
N LEU A 597 3.36 -37.84 17.40
CA LEU A 597 3.47 -38.46 16.07
C LEU A 597 4.18 -37.55 15.06
N ALA A 598 3.99 -36.23 15.17
CA ALA A 598 4.61 -35.23 14.31
C ALA A 598 6.13 -35.25 14.39
N SER A 599 6.69 -35.63 15.54
CA SER A 599 8.13 -35.79 15.71
C SER A 599 8.71 -36.90 14.83
N SER A 600 7.90 -37.93 14.52
CA SER A 600 8.33 -39.12 13.79
C SER A 600 7.93 -39.12 12.31
N VAL A 601 6.76 -38.55 11.98
CA VAL A 601 6.19 -38.62 10.61
C VAL A 601 5.90 -37.22 10.02
N GLY A 602 6.18 -36.15 10.77
CA GLY A 602 5.88 -34.77 10.39
C GLY A 602 4.45 -34.33 10.74
N ALA A 603 4.27 -33.04 11.05
CA ALA A 603 3.02 -32.50 11.58
C ALA A 603 1.81 -32.69 10.65
N ALA A 604 1.98 -32.46 9.34
CA ALA A 604 0.88 -32.61 8.37
C ALA A 604 0.41 -34.08 8.25
N THR A 605 1.35 -35.03 8.26
CA THR A 605 1.06 -36.46 8.17
C THR A 605 0.41 -36.96 9.46
N ALA A 606 0.92 -36.53 10.62
CA ALA A 606 0.34 -36.84 11.92
C ALA A 606 -1.11 -36.33 12.04
N HIS A 607 -1.36 -35.09 11.60
CA HIS A 607 -2.69 -34.50 11.55
C HIS A 607 -3.66 -35.32 10.68
N ALA A 608 -3.22 -35.68 9.47
CA ALA A 608 -4.03 -36.46 8.52
C ALA A 608 -4.35 -37.87 9.05
N MET A 609 -3.38 -38.54 9.67
CA MET A 609 -3.53 -39.88 10.23
C MET A 609 -4.49 -39.91 11.44
N VAL A 610 -4.32 -38.98 12.38
CA VAL A 610 -5.22 -38.84 13.54
C VAL A 610 -6.63 -38.45 13.05
N GLY A 611 -6.73 -37.55 12.07
CA GLY A 611 -7.99 -37.16 11.43
C GLY A 611 -8.71 -38.32 10.73
N GLN A 612 -7.98 -39.23 10.09
CA GLN A 612 -8.55 -40.38 9.38
C GLN A 612 -9.26 -41.37 10.32
N ILE A 613 -8.67 -41.65 11.48
CA ILE A 613 -9.25 -42.57 12.48
C ILE A 613 -10.38 -41.89 13.27
N THR A 614 -10.28 -40.58 13.50
CA THR A 614 -11.27 -39.83 14.28
C THR A 614 -12.48 -39.36 13.45
N GLY A 615 -12.42 -39.39 12.12
CA GLY A 615 -13.56 -39.06 11.26
C GLY A 615 -13.36 -39.26 9.76
N GLY A 616 -13.68 -40.46 9.25
CA GLY A 616 -14.40 -40.69 7.98
C GLY A 616 -13.91 -40.09 6.66
N MET A 617 -12.67 -39.60 6.52
CA MET A 617 -12.15 -39.16 5.22
C MET A 617 -11.62 -40.36 4.42
N ALA A 618 -12.37 -40.80 3.41
CA ALA A 618 -11.83 -41.61 2.33
C ALA A 618 -11.07 -40.69 1.37
N ILE A 619 -9.74 -40.67 1.49
CA ILE A 619 -8.84 -39.91 0.60
C ILE A 619 -8.74 -40.69 -0.72
N SER A 620 -9.01 -40.03 -1.85
CA SER A 620 -8.92 -40.67 -3.16
C SER A 620 -7.47 -40.94 -3.56
N VAL A 621 -7.23 -41.92 -4.44
CA VAL A 621 -5.88 -42.22 -4.97
C VAL A 621 -5.28 -41.00 -5.68
N GLU A 622 -6.12 -40.12 -6.24
CA GLU A 622 -5.73 -38.85 -6.83
C GLU A 622 -5.29 -37.81 -5.79
N ASP A 623 -5.89 -37.78 -4.60
CA ASP A 623 -5.43 -36.94 -3.49
C ASP A 623 -4.11 -37.47 -2.89
N LEU A 624 -3.92 -38.80 -2.88
CA LEU A 624 -2.66 -39.43 -2.47
C LEU A 624 -1.51 -39.12 -3.44
N MET A 625 -1.78 -39.13 -4.74
CA MET A 625 -0.80 -38.71 -5.75
C MET A 625 -0.57 -37.21 -5.74
N ALA A 626 -1.60 -36.40 -5.49
CA ALA A 626 -1.44 -34.96 -5.31
C ALA A 626 -0.58 -34.62 -4.09
N VAL A 627 -0.75 -35.33 -2.97
CA VAL A 627 0.10 -35.16 -1.78
C VAL A 627 1.51 -35.67 -2.03
N ALA A 628 1.70 -36.75 -2.80
CA ALA A 628 3.03 -37.25 -3.16
C ALA A 628 3.79 -36.27 -4.07
N ASP A 629 3.12 -35.68 -5.06
CA ASP A 629 3.72 -34.66 -5.94
C ASP A 629 3.92 -33.34 -5.21
N GLU A 630 2.99 -32.94 -4.34
CA GLU A 630 3.09 -31.72 -3.53
C GLU A 630 4.16 -31.85 -2.45
N THR A 631 4.37 -33.04 -1.87
CA THR A 631 5.48 -33.30 -0.93
C THR A 631 6.82 -33.35 -1.64
N ALA A 632 6.91 -33.93 -2.84
CA ALA A 632 8.12 -33.89 -3.65
C ALA A 632 8.47 -32.44 -4.05
N GLN A 633 7.48 -31.65 -4.49
CA GLN A 633 7.66 -30.23 -4.82
C GLN A 633 7.92 -29.38 -3.59
N MET A 634 7.29 -29.65 -2.44
CA MET A 634 7.57 -28.94 -1.18
C MET A 634 8.95 -29.27 -0.63
N LEU A 635 9.45 -30.50 -0.79
CA LEU A 635 10.82 -30.86 -0.40
C LEU A 635 11.83 -30.15 -1.28
N GLU A 636 11.61 -30.09 -2.59
CA GLU A 636 12.47 -29.34 -3.51
C GLU A 636 12.40 -27.83 -3.24
N TYR A 637 11.21 -27.29 -3.02
CA TYR A 637 10.99 -25.88 -2.69
C TYR A 637 11.55 -25.53 -1.31
N SER A 638 11.41 -26.40 -0.31
CA SER A 638 11.98 -26.23 1.03
C SER A 638 13.50 -26.32 1.01
N ALA A 639 14.09 -27.17 0.16
CA ALA A 639 15.53 -27.23 -0.04
C ALA A 639 16.04 -25.91 -0.67
N ARG A 640 15.37 -25.41 -1.72
CA ARG A 640 15.69 -24.11 -2.33
C ARG A 640 15.48 -22.93 -1.37
N LEU A 641 14.41 -22.94 -0.58
CA LEU A 641 14.15 -21.90 0.43
C LEU A 641 15.21 -21.92 1.53
N LYS A 642 15.66 -23.10 1.94
CA LYS A 642 16.72 -23.23 2.94
C LYS A 642 18.05 -22.74 2.39
N GLU A 643 18.40 -23.09 1.16
CA GLU A 643 19.58 -22.57 0.45
C GLU A 643 19.52 -21.04 0.32
N GLN A 644 18.39 -20.49 -0.13
CA GLN A 644 18.18 -19.04 -0.21
C GLN A 644 18.21 -18.36 1.16
N SER A 645 17.67 -18.99 2.20
CA SER A 645 17.69 -18.45 3.56
C SER A 645 19.11 -18.45 4.15
N GLU A 646 19.91 -19.48 3.88
CA GLU A 646 21.30 -19.57 4.29
C GLU A 646 22.16 -18.55 3.54
N GLU A 647 21.96 -18.41 2.23
CA GLU A 647 22.62 -17.39 1.41
C GLU A 647 22.26 -15.98 1.88
N LEU A 648 20.98 -15.69 2.09
CA LEU A 648 20.52 -14.37 2.53
C LEU A 648 21.00 -14.03 3.95
N SER A 649 21.06 -15.02 4.85
CA SER A 649 21.65 -14.86 6.18
C SER A 649 23.16 -14.57 6.09
N ARG A 650 23.87 -15.22 5.17
CA ARG A 650 25.29 -14.96 4.93
C ARG A 650 25.52 -13.56 4.37
N THR A 651 24.77 -13.16 3.35
CA THR A 651 24.87 -11.81 2.76
C THR A 651 24.49 -10.72 3.78
N ALA A 652 23.49 -10.96 4.63
CA ALA A 652 23.12 -10.04 5.69
C ALA A 652 24.23 -9.87 6.73
N LEU A 653 24.94 -10.95 7.07
CA LEU A 653 26.10 -10.90 7.96
C LEU A 653 27.27 -10.15 7.31
N GLU A 654 27.58 -10.43 6.05
CA GLU A 654 28.60 -9.73 5.27
C GLU A 654 28.30 -8.23 5.16
N LEU A 655 27.05 -7.87 4.87
CA LEU A 655 26.59 -6.48 4.80
C LEU A 655 26.70 -5.78 6.16
N ARG A 656 26.31 -6.46 7.24
CA ARG A 656 26.42 -5.90 8.60
C ARG A 656 27.88 -5.65 8.99
N ASN A 657 28.77 -6.58 8.67
CA ASN A 657 30.20 -6.43 8.91
C ASN A 657 30.80 -5.28 8.07
N ALA A 658 30.39 -5.16 6.80
CA ALA A 658 30.81 -4.05 5.95
C ALA A 658 30.31 -2.70 6.48
N ASN A 659 29.05 -2.62 6.92
CA ASN A 659 28.47 -1.40 7.49
C ASN A 659 29.18 -0.99 8.77
N GLN A 660 29.43 -1.94 9.69
CA GLN A 660 30.21 -1.68 10.90
C GLN A 660 31.63 -1.19 10.60
N LYS A 661 32.28 -1.75 9.57
CA LYS A 661 33.61 -1.29 9.12
C LYS A 661 33.55 0.13 8.57
N LEU A 662 32.54 0.46 7.76
CA LEU A 662 32.32 1.80 7.24
C LEU A 662 32.04 2.82 8.35
N THR A 663 31.21 2.47 9.33
CA THR A 663 30.94 3.34 10.48
C THR A 663 32.21 3.63 11.29
N ARG A 664 33.05 2.61 11.55
CA ARG A 664 34.33 2.81 12.23
C ARG A 664 35.26 3.76 11.46
N LEU A 665 35.36 3.57 10.14
CA LEU A 665 36.15 4.46 9.28
C LEU A 665 35.61 5.89 9.27
N SER A 666 34.29 6.06 9.26
CA SER A 666 33.67 7.39 9.33
C SER A 666 34.00 8.09 10.64
N ILE A 667 33.89 7.40 11.78
CA ILE A 667 34.22 7.94 13.10
C ILE A 667 35.70 8.36 13.17
N GLN A 668 36.61 7.53 12.65
CA GLN A 668 38.04 7.87 12.59
C GLN A 668 38.31 9.09 11.70
N LYS A 669 37.63 9.20 10.56
CA LYS A 669 37.74 10.36 9.66
C LYS A 669 37.26 11.65 10.33
N ASP A 670 36.13 11.60 11.04
CA ASP A 670 35.55 12.77 11.68
C ASP A 670 36.41 13.23 12.88
N ALA A 671 36.96 12.29 13.65
CA ALA A 671 37.92 12.58 14.72
C ALA A 671 39.20 13.24 14.18
N PHE A 672 39.75 12.73 13.06
CA PHE A 672 40.91 13.29 12.37
C PHE A 672 40.70 14.75 11.94
N LEU A 673 39.58 15.06 11.28
CA LEU A 673 39.27 16.41 10.81
C LEU A 673 39.11 17.39 11.98
N SER A 674 38.49 16.95 13.07
CA SER A 674 38.33 17.76 14.28
C SER A 674 39.67 18.11 14.92
N GLN A 675 40.61 17.15 14.99
CA GLN A 675 41.90 17.36 15.62
C GLN A 675 42.81 18.29 14.82
N ILE A 676 42.87 18.13 13.49
CA ILE A 676 43.62 19.04 12.60
C ILE A 676 43.12 20.47 12.74
N SER A 677 41.79 20.64 12.76
CA SER A 677 41.19 21.96 12.91
C SER A 677 41.60 22.64 14.21
N HIS A 678 41.80 21.88 15.29
CA HIS A 678 42.26 22.40 16.58
C HIS A 678 43.73 22.79 16.55
N GLU A 679 44.61 21.92 16.05
CA GLU A 679 46.06 22.16 15.99
C GLU A 679 46.45 23.29 15.02
N LEU A 680 45.65 23.57 13.98
CA LEU A 680 45.83 24.73 13.11
C LEU A 680 45.31 26.03 13.75
N ARG A 681 44.22 25.97 14.52
CA ARG A 681 43.59 27.15 15.11
C ARG A 681 44.45 27.79 16.20
N THR A 682 45.12 26.98 17.02
CA THR A 682 45.96 27.47 18.12
C THR A 682 47.10 28.41 17.66
N PRO A 683 48.01 28.01 16.74
CA PRO A 683 49.06 28.90 16.23
C PRO A 683 48.49 30.12 15.49
N MET A 684 47.42 29.95 14.70
CA MET A 684 46.77 31.07 14.02
C MET A 684 46.21 32.11 15.00
N THR A 685 45.65 31.66 16.13
CA THR A 685 45.10 32.57 17.15
C THR A 685 46.23 33.34 17.83
N SER A 686 47.36 32.69 18.12
CA SER A 686 48.56 33.35 18.67
C SER A 686 49.15 34.37 17.70
N ILE A 687 49.33 34.00 16.42
CA ILE A 687 49.82 34.91 15.37
C ILE A 687 48.94 36.16 15.29
N ARG A 688 47.61 35.98 15.28
CA ARG A 688 46.66 37.09 15.23
C ARG A 688 46.76 37.97 16.48
N ALA A 689 46.76 37.39 17.67
CA ALA A 689 46.80 38.13 18.92
C ALA A 689 48.09 38.96 19.07
N PHE A 690 49.27 38.36 18.83
CA PHE A 690 50.53 39.09 18.92
C PHE A 690 50.70 40.11 17.78
N SER A 691 50.13 39.83 16.60
CA SER A 691 50.12 40.80 15.50
C SER A 691 49.21 42.00 15.79
N GLU A 692 48.08 41.79 16.47
CA GLU A 692 47.19 42.87 16.94
C GLU A 692 47.90 43.72 18.01
N ILE A 693 48.57 43.08 18.99
CA ILE A 693 49.33 43.79 20.03
C ILE A 693 50.45 44.65 19.41
N LEU A 694 51.20 44.12 18.44
CA LEU A 694 52.23 44.86 17.72
C LEU A 694 51.70 46.05 16.92
N ARG A 695 50.45 45.97 16.43
CA ARG A 695 49.82 47.02 15.62
C ARG A 695 49.20 48.12 16.48
N ASP A 696 48.55 47.75 17.59
CA ASP A 696 47.64 48.64 18.32
C ASP A 696 48.27 49.28 19.58
N THR A 697 49.56 49.02 19.87
CA THR A 697 50.27 49.57 21.04
C THR A 697 51.26 50.67 20.65
N ASP A 698 50.94 51.93 20.96
CA ASP A 698 51.72 53.12 20.53
C ASP A 698 53.09 53.31 21.24
N GLN A 699 53.34 52.65 22.39
CA GLN A 699 54.59 52.76 23.15
C GLN A 699 55.11 51.39 23.61
N MET A 700 55.64 50.61 22.67
CA MET A 700 56.35 49.36 22.98
C MET A 700 57.85 49.59 23.14
N THR A 701 58.47 48.89 24.08
CA THR A 701 59.93 48.84 24.14
C THR A 701 60.51 48.03 22.95
N PRO A 702 61.74 48.34 22.48
CA PRO A 702 62.38 47.56 21.42
C PRO A 702 62.47 46.05 21.72
N ASP A 703 62.64 45.71 23.00
CA ASP A 703 62.70 44.31 23.46
C ASP A 703 61.34 43.60 23.36
N GLU A 704 60.23 44.28 23.68
CA GLU A 704 58.88 43.73 23.53
C GLU A 704 58.49 43.56 22.06
N GLN A 705 58.90 44.50 21.20
CA GLN A 705 58.65 44.42 19.76
C GLN A 705 59.37 43.23 19.13
N SER A 706 60.64 43.04 19.47
CA SER A 706 61.44 41.90 19.03
C SER A 706 60.85 40.58 19.53
N ARG A 707 60.40 40.54 20.79
CA ARG A 707 59.79 39.35 21.41
C ARG A 707 58.49 38.94 20.72
N TYR A 708 57.56 39.87 20.47
CA TYR A 708 56.28 39.52 19.81
C TYR A 708 56.48 39.16 18.33
N ALA A 709 57.40 39.83 17.64
CA ALA A 709 57.74 39.48 16.25
C ALA A 709 58.35 38.08 16.16
N SER A 710 59.19 37.70 17.13
CA SER A 710 59.75 36.35 17.23
C SER A 710 58.65 35.31 17.47
N ILE A 711 57.72 35.56 18.40
CA ILE A 711 56.60 34.63 18.65
C ILE A 711 55.73 34.43 17.40
N ILE A 712 55.45 35.49 16.64
CA ILE A 712 54.72 35.37 15.37
C ILE A 712 55.50 34.53 14.36
N HIS A 713 56.81 34.77 14.24
CA HIS A 713 57.67 34.02 13.34
C HIS A 713 57.69 32.53 13.69
N ASP A 714 57.85 32.22 14.97
CA ASP A 714 57.92 30.85 15.48
C ASP A 714 56.60 30.10 15.25
N GLU A 715 55.46 30.74 15.53
CA GLU A 715 54.14 30.14 15.30
C GLU A 715 53.82 30.00 13.80
N ALA A 716 54.29 30.92 12.94
CA ALA A 716 54.14 30.80 11.49
C ALA A 716 55.00 29.65 10.91
N GLN A 717 56.24 29.51 11.39
CA GLN A 717 57.08 28.36 11.05
C GLN A 717 56.48 27.05 11.55
N ARG A 718 55.89 27.04 12.75
CA ARG A 718 55.22 25.88 13.32
C ARG A 718 53.99 25.47 12.50
N LEU A 719 53.18 26.43 12.06
CA LEU A 719 52.03 26.19 11.20
C LEU A 719 52.45 25.59 9.84
N THR A 720 53.52 26.12 9.25
CA THR A 720 54.08 25.63 7.98
C THR A 720 54.54 24.17 8.11
N ARG A 721 55.31 23.86 9.17
CA ARG A 721 55.72 22.48 9.48
C ARG A 721 54.54 21.52 9.64
N LEU A 722 53.47 21.96 10.31
CA LEU A 722 52.27 21.13 10.51
C LEU A 722 51.51 20.88 9.20
N LEU A 723 51.47 21.86 8.31
CA LEU A 723 50.90 21.71 6.98
C LEU A 723 51.71 20.73 6.11
N ASP A 724 53.04 20.87 6.13
CA ASP A 724 53.95 19.98 5.39
C ASP A 724 53.85 18.54 5.91
N ASP A 725 53.77 18.32 7.22
CA ASP A 725 53.54 17.00 7.83
C ASP A 725 52.20 16.37 7.38
N LEU A 726 51.14 17.18 7.23
CA LEU A 726 49.84 16.71 6.73
C LEU A 726 49.87 16.38 5.23
N LEU A 727 50.57 17.19 4.44
CA LEU A 727 50.75 16.93 3.02
C LEU A 727 51.59 15.67 2.79
N ASP A 728 52.72 15.52 3.49
CA ASP A 728 53.54 14.32 3.42
C ASP A 728 52.72 13.07 3.81
N LEU A 729 51.92 13.13 4.88
CA LEU A 729 51.04 12.02 5.24
C LEU A 729 50.04 11.67 4.11
N SER A 730 49.37 12.67 3.54
CA SER A 730 48.38 12.48 2.47
C SER A 730 48.98 11.89 1.18
N VAL A 731 50.16 12.37 0.77
CA VAL A 731 50.84 11.89 -0.44
C VAL A 731 51.39 10.47 -0.23
N VAL A 732 51.86 10.16 1.00
CA VAL A 732 52.35 8.82 1.36
C VAL A 732 51.20 7.81 1.60
N GLU A 733 49.96 8.24 1.83
CA GLU A 733 48.80 7.33 1.86
C GLU A 733 48.26 7.00 0.47
N ASN A 734 48.21 7.98 -0.43
CA ASN A 734 47.58 7.82 -1.76
C ASN A 734 48.49 7.17 -2.82
N GLY A 735 49.64 6.63 -2.45
CA GLY A 735 50.55 5.96 -3.40
C GLY A 735 51.37 6.88 -4.31
N GLN A 736 51.21 8.21 -4.24
CA GLN A 736 51.69 9.15 -5.28
C GLN A 736 53.11 9.75 -5.08
N VAL A 737 53.90 9.24 -4.13
CA VAL A 737 55.29 9.72 -3.94
C VAL A 737 56.21 8.98 -4.91
N ASN A 738 56.77 9.68 -5.89
CA ASN A 738 57.94 9.20 -6.63
C ASN A 738 59.17 9.31 -5.71
N LEU A 739 59.76 8.19 -5.35
CA LEU A 739 61.01 8.15 -4.59
C LEU A 739 62.18 8.54 -5.50
N ASN A 740 63.04 9.45 -5.06
CA ASN A 740 64.24 9.81 -5.79
C ASN A 740 65.41 8.93 -5.33
N LEU A 741 65.42 7.69 -5.79
CA LEU A 741 66.44 6.71 -5.44
C LEU A 741 67.78 7.13 -6.05
N ARG A 742 68.77 7.41 -5.19
CA ARG A 742 70.13 7.75 -5.59
C ARG A 742 71.13 6.98 -4.74
N GLU A 743 72.33 6.81 -5.28
CA GLU A 743 73.46 6.33 -4.49
C GLU A 743 73.99 7.45 -3.60
N GLY A 744 74.24 7.13 -2.34
CA GLY A 744 75.04 7.98 -1.45
C GLY A 744 75.26 7.29 -0.12
N THR A 745 75.95 7.95 0.79
CA THR A 745 76.40 7.30 2.02
C THR A 745 75.40 7.51 3.16
N LEU A 746 75.27 6.52 4.05
CA LEU A 746 74.50 6.67 5.29
C LEU A 746 75.01 7.86 6.12
N ARG A 747 76.33 8.08 6.10
CA ARG A 747 77.00 9.24 6.71
C ARG A 747 76.42 10.57 6.22
N ASP A 748 76.20 10.74 4.92
CA ASP A 748 75.62 11.98 4.37
C ASP A 748 74.22 12.26 4.95
N ALA A 749 73.40 11.21 5.11
CA ALA A 749 72.05 11.33 5.65
C ALA A 749 72.05 11.69 7.15
N LEU A 750 72.96 11.07 7.92
CA LEU A 750 73.16 11.35 9.35
C LEU A 750 73.78 12.73 9.58
N ASP A 751 74.76 13.15 8.77
CA ASP A 751 75.39 14.46 8.84
C ASP A 751 74.36 15.58 8.67
N ARG A 752 73.51 15.48 7.65
CA ARG A 752 72.39 16.42 7.45
C ARG A 752 71.44 16.45 8.63
N ALA A 753 71.10 15.29 9.19
CA ALA A 753 70.17 15.20 10.32
C ALA A 753 70.76 15.83 11.60
N VAL A 754 72.04 15.57 11.89
CA VAL A 754 72.76 16.15 13.04
C VAL A 754 72.94 17.66 12.86
N SER A 755 73.31 18.13 11.67
CA SER A 755 73.42 19.57 11.39
C SER A 755 72.09 20.29 11.52
N SER A 756 70.99 19.69 11.06
CA SER A 756 69.64 20.26 11.23
C SER A 756 69.21 20.29 12.70
N ALA A 757 69.62 19.30 13.51
CA ALA A 757 69.29 19.25 14.93
C ALA A 757 70.10 20.22 15.80
N ALA A 758 71.27 20.67 15.33
CA ALA A 758 72.15 21.61 16.03
C ALA A 758 71.62 23.06 16.07
N ILE A 759 70.63 23.40 15.25
CA ILE A 759 70.05 24.76 15.09
C ILE A 759 68.84 24.98 16.03
N GLY A 760 68.72 24.20 17.12
CA GLY A 760 67.60 24.35 18.06
C GLY A 760 67.72 25.57 18.99
N GLU A 761 66.66 26.39 19.06
CA GLU A 761 66.59 27.66 19.81
C GLU A 761 66.43 27.51 21.33
N ASP A 762 66.20 26.30 21.85
CA ASP A 762 66.13 26.03 23.28
C ASP A 762 67.47 25.46 23.76
N GLY A 763 68.19 26.20 24.61
CA GLY A 763 69.57 25.96 25.08
C GLY A 763 69.93 24.62 25.77
N VAL A 764 69.22 23.52 25.46
CA VAL A 764 69.54 22.15 25.84
C VAL A 764 70.53 21.56 24.83
N ARG A 765 71.81 21.44 25.22
CA ARG A 765 72.83 20.74 24.40
C ARG A 765 72.62 19.23 24.51
N LEU A 766 72.10 18.61 23.45
CA LEU A 766 72.10 17.16 23.27
C LEU A 766 73.50 16.71 22.83
N GLU A 767 74.19 15.92 23.64
CA GLU A 767 75.48 15.33 23.30
C GLU A 767 75.26 14.10 22.41
N ILE A 768 75.69 14.19 21.14
CA ILE A 768 75.50 13.11 20.15
C ILE A 768 76.79 12.30 20.05
N GLU A 769 76.75 11.06 20.50
CA GLU A 769 77.84 10.09 20.38
C GLU A 769 77.61 9.22 19.15
N ARG A 770 78.53 9.26 18.19
CA ARG A 770 78.47 8.46 16.97
C ARG A 770 79.86 8.03 16.51
N ASN A 771 79.93 7.05 15.61
CA ASN A 771 81.20 6.54 15.09
C ASN A 771 81.24 6.68 13.56
N PRO A 772 81.78 7.79 13.03
CA PRO A 772 81.78 8.07 11.60
C PRO A 772 82.43 6.98 10.74
N ALA A 773 83.40 6.24 11.28
CA ALA A 773 84.06 5.15 10.55
C ALA A 773 83.13 3.96 10.25
N LYS A 774 82.04 3.80 11.01
CA LYS A 774 81.01 2.76 10.78
C LYS A 774 79.82 3.25 9.96
N GLU A 775 79.82 4.52 9.55
CA GLU A 775 78.73 5.17 8.83
C GLU A 775 78.99 5.27 7.32
N GLU A 776 80.20 4.91 6.85
CA GLU A 776 80.58 4.87 5.42
C GLU A 776 79.98 3.67 4.67
N ILE A 777 78.66 3.55 4.72
CA ILE A 777 77.90 2.50 4.05
C ILE A 777 77.19 3.12 2.84
N LEU A 778 77.48 2.61 1.64
CA LEU A 778 76.80 3.04 0.42
C LEU A 778 75.37 2.48 0.40
N LEU A 779 74.38 3.35 0.19
CA LEU A 779 72.97 3.02 0.10
C LEU A 779 72.40 3.49 -1.23
N HIS A 780 71.54 2.66 -1.84
CA HIS A 780 70.71 3.06 -2.98
C HIS A 780 69.28 3.32 -2.49
N THR A 781 69.01 4.55 -2.09
CA THR A 781 67.73 4.94 -1.45
C THR A 781 67.45 6.43 -1.66
N ASP A 782 66.28 6.89 -1.22
CA ASP A 782 65.98 8.31 -1.15
C ASP A 782 66.59 8.90 0.13
N LEU A 783 67.80 9.48 -0.01
CA LEU A 783 68.55 10.04 1.12
C LEU A 783 67.84 11.24 1.77
N ASP A 784 67.02 11.99 1.02
CA ASP A 784 66.32 13.15 1.57
C ASP A 784 65.19 12.69 2.50
N ARG A 785 64.43 11.68 2.08
CA ARG A 785 63.40 11.04 2.92
C ARG A 785 64.00 10.28 4.10
N LEU A 786 65.16 9.64 3.93
CA LEU A 786 65.85 8.98 5.04
C LEU A 786 66.39 10.00 6.06
N SER A 787 66.98 11.11 5.61
CA SER A 787 67.38 12.22 6.49
C SER A 787 66.19 12.77 7.27
N GLN A 788 65.01 12.89 6.65
CA GLN A 788 63.78 13.32 7.34
C GLN A 788 63.43 12.39 8.52
N VAL A 789 63.52 11.07 8.34
CA VAL A 789 63.31 10.10 9.43
C VAL A 789 64.29 10.34 10.57
N PHE A 790 65.59 10.52 10.27
CA PHE A 790 66.60 10.76 11.28
C PHE A 790 66.42 12.10 12.01
N ILE A 791 66.07 13.17 11.29
CA ILE A 791 65.75 14.48 11.89
C ILE A 791 64.62 14.32 12.91
N ASN A 792 63.55 13.61 12.54
CA ASN A 792 62.42 13.38 13.41
C ASN A 792 62.79 12.56 14.66
N LEU A 793 63.62 11.52 14.52
CA LEU A 793 64.07 10.71 15.65
C LEU A 793 65.00 11.50 16.60
N ILE A 794 65.92 12.29 16.06
CA ILE A 794 66.83 13.14 16.86
C ILE A 794 66.04 14.25 17.56
N ALA A 795 65.09 14.89 16.86
CA ALA A 795 64.20 15.89 17.45
C ALA A 795 63.35 15.29 18.58
N ASN A 796 62.88 14.04 18.41
CA ASN A 796 62.15 13.31 19.45
C ASN A 796 63.04 13.06 20.69
N ALA A 797 64.27 12.59 20.50
CA ALA A 797 65.22 12.39 21.59
C ALA A 797 65.52 13.71 22.34
N ARG A 798 65.72 14.82 21.62
CA ARG A 798 65.95 16.14 22.24
C ARG A 798 64.76 16.62 23.08
N LYS A 799 63.54 16.33 22.62
CA LYS A 799 62.30 16.85 23.20
C LYS A 799 61.81 16.05 24.40
N TYR A 800 62.01 14.73 24.41
CA TYR A 800 61.47 13.83 25.43
C TYR A 800 62.53 13.23 26.36
N CYS A 801 63.83 13.42 26.10
CA CYS A 801 64.87 13.03 27.05
C CYS A 801 64.88 13.98 28.26
N ASP A 802 64.58 13.43 29.44
CA ASP A 802 64.47 14.14 30.72
C ASP A 802 65.75 14.01 31.58
N ALA A 803 66.82 13.44 31.04
CA ALA A 803 68.09 13.28 31.75
C ALA A 803 68.78 14.61 32.04
N THR A 804 69.46 14.71 33.19
CA THR A 804 70.21 15.92 33.61
C THR A 804 71.34 16.29 32.64
N SER A 805 71.84 15.32 31.87
CA SER A 805 72.77 15.53 30.76
C SER A 805 72.28 14.68 29.58
N PRO A 806 71.51 15.24 28.64
CA PRO A 806 70.88 14.47 27.58
C PRO A 806 71.93 14.00 26.58
N ARG A 807 71.97 12.69 26.35
CA ARG A 807 72.88 12.01 25.42
C ARG A 807 72.10 11.19 24.42
N LEU A 808 72.50 11.23 23.16
CA LEU A 808 71.98 10.39 22.09
C LEU A 808 73.12 9.58 21.48
N LEU A 809 73.04 8.27 21.62
CA LEU A 809 73.99 7.33 21.05
C LEU A 809 73.43 6.79 19.73
N ILE A 810 74.13 7.03 18.62
CA ILE A 810 73.77 6.49 17.30
C ILE A 810 74.70 5.33 16.99
N ARG A 811 74.15 4.11 16.90
CA ARG A 811 74.91 2.90 16.55
C ARG A 811 74.50 2.36 15.21
N VAL A 812 75.46 2.29 14.30
CA VAL A 812 75.29 1.63 12.99
C VAL A 812 75.83 0.21 13.07
N MET A 813 75.02 -0.74 12.64
CA MET A 813 75.34 -2.15 12.49
C MET A 813 74.98 -2.57 11.06
N GLN A 814 75.88 -3.29 10.41
CA GLN A 814 75.65 -3.84 9.08
C GLN A 814 75.64 -5.37 9.17
N ASP A 815 74.59 -5.96 8.62
CA ASP A 815 74.47 -7.41 8.39
C ASP A 815 74.41 -7.67 6.87
N ALA A 816 74.49 -8.94 6.45
CA ALA A 816 74.67 -9.32 5.04
C ALA A 816 73.66 -8.66 4.07
N ASP A 817 72.39 -8.52 4.48
CA ASP A 817 71.31 -7.99 3.63
C ASP A 817 70.65 -6.72 4.20
N ARG A 818 71.11 -6.19 5.35
CA ARG A 818 70.43 -5.09 6.05
C ARG A 818 71.39 -4.17 6.79
N VAL A 819 71.03 -2.89 6.83
CA VAL A 819 71.67 -1.86 7.66
C VAL A 819 70.73 -1.51 8.80
N VAL A 820 71.24 -1.56 10.03
CA VAL A 820 70.49 -1.24 11.25
C VAL A 820 71.12 -0.02 11.91
N VAL A 821 70.31 0.99 12.18
CA VAL A 821 70.71 2.22 12.86
C VAL A 821 69.87 2.39 14.12
N ASP A 822 70.51 2.24 15.28
CA ASP A 822 69.87 2.41 16.59
C ASP A 822 70.12 3.84 17.10
N PHE A 823 69.04 4.54 17.42
CA PHE A 823 69.04 5.84 18.09
C PHE A 823 68.64 5.62 19.55
N GLN A 824 69.61 5.64 20.46
CA GLN A 824 69.40 5.37 21.89
C GLN A 824 69.63 6.64 22.72
N ASP A 825 68.58 7.12 23.39
CA ASP A 825 68.71 8.18 24.40
C ASP A 825 68.96 7.63 25.81
N ASN A 826 69.25 8.52 26.76
CA ASN A 826 69.47 8.18 28.17
C ASN A 826 68.35 8.66 29.12
N GLY A 827 67.13 8.88 28.61
CA GLY A 827 65.98 9.35 29.39
C GLY A 827 65.27 8.26 30.21
N SER A 828 64.08 8.57 30.71
CA SER A 828 63.23 7.66 31.49
C SER A 828 62.54 6.54 30.68
N GLY A 829 62.65 6.57 29.34
CA GLY A 829 62.07 5.57 28.44
C GLY A 829 60.56 5.78 28.21
N ILE A 830 59.90 4.81 27.57
CA ILE A 830 58.47 4.88 27.21
C ILE A 830 57.70 3.85 28.05
N ALA A 831 56.59 4.26 28.66
CA ALA A 831 55.76 3.37 29.48
C ALA A 831 55.23 2.18 28.66
N PRO A 832 55.19 0.94 29.21
CA PRO A 832 54.78 -0.26 28.48
C PRO A 832 53.40 -0.14 27.82
N GLU A 833 52.47 0.58 28.45
CA GLU A 833 51.10 0.79 27.95
C GLU A 833 51.04 1.74 26.75
N ALA A 834 52.09 2.57 26.56
CA ALA A 834 52.15 3.57 25.50
C ALA A 834 52.92 3.08 24.26
N VAL A 835 53.65 1.96 24.34
CA VAL A 835 54.52 1.45 23.26
C VAL A 835 53.74 1.19 21.97
N ASP A 836 52.56 0.59 22.06
CA ASP A 836 51.73 0.31 20.88
C ASP A 836 51.15 1.59 20.26
N MET A 837 51.06 2.66 21.05
CA MET A 837 50.46 3.93 20.63
C MET A 837 51.46 4.92 20.03
N ILE A 838 52.78 4.82 20.30
CA ILE A 838 53.74 5.88 19.91
C ILE A 838 53.89 6.10 18.40
N PHE A 839 53.55 5.09 17.59
CA PHE A 839 53.54 5.17 16.13
C PHE A 839 52.14 5.39 15.55
N GLU A 840 51.12 5.40 16.40
CA GLU A 840 49.76 5.77 16.00
C GLU A 840 49.70 7.27 15.71
N LYS A 841 48.89 7.62 14.72
CA LYS A 841 48.76 9.01 14.29
C LYS A 841 48.20 9.85 15.43
N PHE A 842 48.84 10.99 15.68
CA PHE A 842 48.43 11.96 16.69
C PHE A 842 48.45 11.46 18.14
N ALA A 843 49.09 10.32 18.40
CA ALA A 843 49.26 9.83 19.76
C ALA A 843 50.20 10.75 20.56
N ARG A 844 49.76 11.17 21.74
CA ARG A 844 50.56 11.92 22.71
C ARG A 844 50.55 11.17 24.04
N VAL A 845 51.75 10.87 24.55
CA VAL A 845 51.93 10.12 25.80
C VAL A 845 51.86 11.04 27.03
N SER A 846 51.95 12.37 26.86
CA SER A 846 51.81 13.35 27.94
C SER A 846 51.34 14.72 27.43
N ASP A 847 50.33 15.31 28.10
CA ASP A 847 49.61 16.50 27.61
C ASP A 847 50.25 17.84 27.95
N GLN A 848 51.29 17.88 28.81
CA GLN A 848 51.68 19.15 29.48
C GLN A 848 53.09 19.70 29.21
N LYS A 849 53.97 19.03 28.43
CA LYS A 849 55.37 19.53 28.29
C LYS A 849 55.97 19.57 26.88
N ALA A 850 55.24 19.17 25.83
CA ALA A 850 55.88 18.87 24.54
C ALA A 850 55.02 19.30 23.34
N GLY A 851 55.25 20.50 22.79
CA GLY A 851 54.57 21.00 21.58
C GLY A 851 54.95 20.24 20.30
N GLY A 852 53.99 19.59 19.64
CA GLY A 852 54.19 18.89 18.36
C GLY A 852 52.93 18.11 17.95
N ALA A 853 52.69 17.98 16.64
CA ALA A 853 51.44 17.47 16.06
C ALA A 853 51.19 15.95 16.27
N GLY A 854 52.12 15.22 16.89
CA GLY A 854 52.01 13.76 17.09
C GLY A 854 52.09 12.95 15.80
N LEU A 855 52.58 13.54 14.70
CA LEU A 855 52.65 12.91 13.38
C LEU A 855 54.05 12.35 13.05
N GLY A 856 55.11 12.84 13.70
CA GLY A 856 56.49 12.56 13.31
C GLY A 856 56.86 11.07 13.28
N LEU A 857 56.54 10.30 14.32
CA LEU A 857 56.85 8.86 14.37
C LEU A 857 55.97 8.03 13.41
N ALA A 858 54.71 8.43 13.21
CA ALA A 858 53.83 7.80 12.23
C ALA A 858 54.34 8.01 10.80
N ILE A 859 54.83 9.22 10.48
CA ILE A 859 55.48 9.54 9.20
C ILE A 859 56.75 8.70 9.04
N CYS A 860 57.58 8.58 10.09
CA CYS A 860 58.77 7.72 10.04
C CYS A 860 58.43 6.28 9.65
N ARG A 861 57.39 5.69 10.26
CA ARG A 861 56.96 4.32 9.95
C ARG A 861 56.51 4.17 8.50
N GLN A 862 55.75 5.14 7.99
CA GLN A 862 55.23 5.09 6.63
C GLN A 862 56.34 5.30 5.58
N VAL A 863 57.26 6.24 5.81
CA VAL A 863 58.44 6.47 4.95
C VAL A 863 59.33 5.23 4.93
N MET A 864 59.65 4.66 6.09
CA MET A 864 60.50 3.46 6.19
C MET A 864 59.89 2.26 5.49
N THR A 865 58.57 2.06 5.61
CA THR A 865 57.85 0.98 4.90
C THR A 865 58.02 1.12 3.38
N ARG A 866 57.98 2.35 2.84
CA ARG A 866 58.18 2.60 1.40
C ARG A 866 59.63 2.46 0.94
N LEU A 867 60.59 2.77 1.81
CA LEU A 867 62.01 2.51 1.55
C LEU A 867 62.38 1.01 1.67
N GLY A 868 61.39 0.13 1.93
CA GLY A 868 61.59 -1.31 2.10
C GLY A 868 62.18 -1.71 3.44
N GLY A 869 62.12 -0.81 4.43
CA GLY A 869 62.66 -0.97 5.77
C GLY A 869 61.61 -0.88 6.89
N SER A 870 62.05 -0.80 8.14
CA SER A 870 61.18 -0.62 9.32
C SER A 870 61.78 0.37 10.31
N VAL A 871 60.93 0.97 11.15
CA VAL A 871 61.34 1.69 12.35
C VAL A 871 60.54 1.16 13.54
N ASP A 872 61.25 0.67 14.53
CA ASP A 872 60.69 -0.08 15.66
C ASP A 872 61.23 0.49 16.98
N TYR A 873 60.42 0.39 18.04
CA TYR A 873 60.87 0.70 19.39
C TYR A 873 61.45 -0.56 20.03
N VAL A 874 62.66 -0.45 20.57
CA VAL A 874 63.33 -1.53 21.29
C VAL A 874 63.44 -1.12 22.75
N PRO A 875 62.81 -1.85 23.69
CA PRO A 875 62.96 -1.58 25.11
C PRO A 875 64.44 -1.65 25.53
N ALA A 876 64.92 -0.61 26.21
CA ALA A 876 66.28 -0.54 26.74
C ALA A 876 66.26 -0.48 28.27
N ALA A 877 67.34 -0.95 28.92
CA ALA A 877 67.45 -0.93 30.38
C ALA A 877 67.44 0.49 30.98
N ARG A 878 67.81 1.50 30.18
CA ARG A 878 67.68 2.95 30.43
C ARG A 878 67.45 3.65 29.08
N GLY A 879 66.57 4.65 29.04
CA GLY A 879 66.26 5.43 27.83
C GLY A 879 65.28 4.77 26.86
N ALA A 880 65.00 5.47 25.76
CA ALA A 880 64.29 4.93 24.60
C ALA A 880 65.26 4.60 23.46
N THR A 881 65.05 3.45 22.79
CA THR A 881 65.80 3.08 21.59
C THR A 881 64.86 2.94 20.40
N PHE A 882 65.10 3.73 19.36
CA PHE A 882 64.43 3.59 18.08
C PHE A 882 65.38 2.94 17.07
N ARG A 883 65.00 1.78 16.56
CA ARG A 883 65.77 0.99 15.61
C ARG A 883 65.24 1.21 14.20
N VAL A 884 66.08 1.72 13.32
CA VAL A 884 65.79 1.87 11.89
C VAL A 884 66.49 0.74 11.13
N VAL A 885 65.73 -0.02 10.34
CA VAL A 885 66.24 -1.13 9.53
C VAL A 885 66.01 -0.82 8.05
N LEU A 886 67.06 -0.92 7.24
CA LEU A 886 67.01 -0.73 5.78
C LEU A 886 67.59 -1.95 5.07
N PRO A 887 67.11 -2.29 3.87
CA PRO A 887 67.74 -3.32 3.04
C PRO A 887 69.09 -2.83 2.52
N TYR A 888 70.14 -3.63 2.70
CA TYR A 888 71.46 -3.41 2.14
C TYR A 888 71.51 -4.02 0.74
N ARG A 889 71.06 -3.30 -0.29
CA ARG A 889 71.19 -3.78 -1.67
C ARG A 889 72.61 -3.54 -2.17
N THR A 890 73.49 -4.55 -2.04
CA THR A 890 74.65 -4.69 -2.92
C THR A 890 74.23 -5.55 -4.11
N ALA A 891 73.86 -4.91 -5.22
CA ALA A 891 73.65 -5.62 -6.49
C ALA A 891 74.20 -4.79 -7.65
N LEU A 892 75.47 -5.06 -7.98
CA LEU A 892 76.03 -4.81 -9.30
C LEU A 892 76.72 -6.10 -9.77
N ALA A 893 75.97 -6.92 -10.50
CA ALA A 893 76.50 -7.89 -11.47
C ALA A 893 75.41 -8.38 -12.44
N ALA A 894 75.51 -7.93 -13.69
CA ALA A 894 74.84 -8.35 -14.94
C ALA A 894 73.31 -8.12 -15.03
N GLN A 895 72.77 -7.35 -15.97
CA GLN A 895 73.26 -6.78 -17.22
C GLN A 895 72.47 -5.50 -17.53
#